data_AF-A0A8T6RHB9-F1
#
_entry.id   AF-A0A8T6RHB9-F1
#
_cell.length_a   1.000
_cell.length_b   1.000
_cell.length_c   1.000
_cell.angle_alpha   90.00
_cell.angle_beta   90.00
_cell.angle_gamma   90.00
#
_symmetry.space_group_name_H-M   'P 1'
#
loop_
_entity.id
_entity.type
_entity.pdbx_description
1 polymer ?
#
loop_
_entity_poly.entity_id
_entity_poly.type
_entity_poly.pdbx_seq_one_letter_code
_entity_poly.pdbx_strand_id
1 'polypeptide(L)'
;MGRKIIKGFNILNLLFLVLILILSLNSFNLFHLNTEKNILINKNENNLDFRITESDALKYATGAGCWLESEKVSEHGGYKWEDYEGSGSYHLSKMNIIGPFLINLYETTQNITYLELSKRLADWYIGEATSENNGYKWESIQGNGKYEPLKYDGASGAGNFFLALYNITLNNTYLNYAKGAFQWIISKAVSENGGYKWLRADNDQYFTGMYTGAAGVGWDLFNAYQITNNVTYLNYAKGAAQWLKSVAISESGGYKWDYFIGDNNFQIGYPSGTSGIGDFFLKGYQITGDSTYFTFVEGALNWIINKAQIAGNGYYWPASPSNTNHYTGLVGASGVGTFFLNVYNYNQDTTCLNYIKGAANWLISEAVSEFGGYKWKEIIEGDVYNPAYEVGNFLLNLYRSTGNVTYNNYNEGHCTWLMQSAISDSGGYKWVHDTSYYRTGIISEIGQYFLNQIFFNYSDDFSSTILSSKWRWHNDSSNLGSWSLSDNPGNLRISSPVVAISWQSAVLDIPYMYQSLPSGDWILEIHLNEPAYNEHANGIILYKDTTHWMIFANHYDSVGEMNLLRINDGNEIDNIAGGGRGNNKPYLRLNKTGSIYHCFGSDDGNSWDYFGNFTSTTNYLEVGIWSQSHSSSIFNSDFDYFLFEYIPTSSTDNPQNNPDNLDLIIILIILAFCIIGAFICISLIVRNKRVKSRKPIKQKLSKQKKIQMVQTKKSEDREALKEITVKREYEHFGGQIRFKIGVENNANQVITSINIQLNIPEALKLVRHEPSEFELIGEVIKIPKIGIYEKKSITLYLEPISCFRSKLDAIISFSDAKDEKHAIAMKPKGIEIVCPLFLTEEDVNVASLKQLHRRNLNRECKILPIDERLILQDIFNIAISAILKHNVKLVYQDFKEGIGEAYFYGKTKVKKKQIAIILTTIKDARILEIEVSGEYEEQLTGFLAEIENNIAIQMISRGLLKSRADLIDIRACIFTGSCPYCKAPIKADLIDQFKSGKSINCPYCEKGIASY
;
A
#
# COMPACT_ATOMS: atom_id res chain seq x y z
N MET A 1 40.92 -21.16 -9.61
CA MET A 1 41.44 -21.05 -11.00
C MET A 1 40.25 -21.05 -11.95
N GLY A 2 40.20 -20.30 -13.06
CA GLY A 2 41.15 -19.27 -13.49
C GLY A 2 41.01 -18.85 -14.97
N ARG A 3 40.05 -17.95 -15.28
CA ARG A 3 40.01 -16.96 -16.40
C ARG A 3 40.60 -17.27 -17.80
N LYS A 4 39.80 -16.98 -18.86
CA LYS A 4 40.18 -16.45 -20.21
C LYS A 4 40.83 -17.45 -21.23
N ILE A 5 40.77 -17.32 -22.59
CA ILE A 5 40.05 -16.41 -23.53
C ILE A 5 39.91 -16.97 -24.99
N ILE A 6 38.76 -16.67 -25.64
CA ILE A 6 38.40 -16.39 -27.07
C ILE A 6 39.32 -16.79 -28.27
N LYS A 7 38.73 -17.42 -29.32
CA LYS A 7 38.68 -17.04 -30.78
C LYS A 7 38.20 -18.24 -31.64
N GLY A 8 37.50 -18.10 -32.78
CA GLY A 8 36.98 -16.92 -33.50
C GLY A 8 35.91 -17.32 -34.55
N PHE A 9 35.28 -16.36 -35.24
CA PHE A 9 34.05 -16.54 -36.05
C PHE A 9 34.29 -16.57 -37.57
N ASN A 10 33.32 -17.10 -38.32
CA ASN A 10 33.19 -16.93 -39.78
C ASN A 10 31.71 -17.09 -40.19
N ILE A 11 31.33 -16.66 -41.39
CA ILE A 11 30.44 -15.50 -41.61
C ILE A 11 29.72 -15.61 -42.98
N LEU A 12 30.42 -16.11 -44.01
CA LEU A 12 30.08 -15.93 -45.44
C LEU A 12 28.65 -16.34 -45.86
N ASN A 13 28.01 -17.27 -45.16
CA ASN A 13 26.71 -17.84 -45.55
C ASN A 13 25.51 -16.91 -45.26
N LEU A 14 25.68 -15.89 -44.40
CA LEU A 14 24.56 -15.02 -43.98
C LEU A 14 24.07 -14.09 -45.10
N LEU A 15 24.93 -13.78 -46.07
CA LEU A 15 24.65 -12.83 -47.15
C LEU A 15 23.75 -13.37 -48.27
N PHE A 16 23.51 -14.68 -48.35
CA PHE A 16 22.84 -15.29 -49.50
C PHE A 16 21.30 -15.39 -49.37
N LEU A 17 20.75 -15.49 -48.14
CA LEU A 17 19.30 -15.59 -47.94
C LEU A 17 18.56 -14.25 -48.08
N VAL A 18 19.19 -13.14 -47.67
CA VAL A 18 18.56 -11.80 -47.61
C VAL A 18 18.04 -11.33 -48.97
N LEU A 19 18.64 -11.79 -50.07
CA LEU A 19 18.32 -11.33 -51.43
C LEU A 19 16.99 -11.87 -51.98
N ILE A 20 16.43 -12.94 -51.40
CA ILE A 20 15.28 -13.66 -51.98
C ILE A 20 13.94 -13.13 -51.45
N LEU A 21 13.87 -12.77 -50.18
CA LEU A 21 12.64 -12.30 -49.50
C LEU A 21 12.15 -10.91 -49.97
N ILE A 22 13.02 -10.12 -50.61
CA ILE A 22 12.68 -8.77 -51.08
C ILE A 22 11.72 -8.78 -52.30
N LEU A 23 11.59 -9.91 -53.00
CA LEU A 23 10.89 -9.99 -54.28
C LEU A 23 9.39 -10.34 -54.21
N SER A 24 8.83 -10.64 -53.03
CA SER A 24 7.46 -11.18 -52.90
C SER A 24 6.40 -10.17 -52.40
N LEU A 25 6.69 -8.86 -52.38
CA LEU A 25 5.87 -7.84 -51.71
C LEU A 25 4.99 -6.95 -52.63
N ASN A 26 4.88 -7.23 -53.94
CA ASN A 26 4.31 -6.29 -54.93
C ASN A 26 3.13 -6.83 -55.76
N SER A 27 1.97 -7.06 -55.13
CA SER A 27 0.65 -7.23 -55.80
C SER A 27 -0.46 -7.33 -54.73
N PHE A 28 -1.64 -6.69 -54.83
CA PHE A 28 -2.18 -5.72 -55.81
C PHE A 28 -3.25 -4.86 -55.10
N ASN A 29 -3.71 -3.75 -55.69
CA ASN A 29 -4.54 -2.73 -54.99
C ASN A 29 -5.84 -2.35 -55.76
N LEU A 30 -6.74 -1.59 -55.10
CA LEU A 30 -7.95 -0.87 -55.60
C LEU A 30 -9.25 -1.67 -55.89
N PHE A 31 -10.37 -1.24 -55.28
CA PHE A 31 -11.45 -0.47 -55.96
C PHE A 31 -12.39 0.24 -54.95
N HIS A 32 -13.39 1.03 -55.40
CA HIS A 32 -13.96 2.17 -54.65
C HIS A 32 -15.50 2.34 -54.83
N LEU A 33 -16.15 3.06 -53.87
CA LEU A 33 -17.36 3.94 -53.98
C LEU A 33 -18.81 3.44 -53.65
N ASN A 34 -19.35 4.02 -52.57
CA ASN A 34 -20.63 4.78 -52.42
C ASN A 34 -22.02 4.19 -52.03
N THR A 35 -22.70 5.05 -51.22
CA THR A 35 -24.16 5.37 -51.09
C THR A 35 -25.17 4.53 -50.28
N GLU A 36 -25.75 5.23 -49.28
CA GLU A 36 -27.15 5.29 -48.79
C GLU A 36 -27.89 4.09 -48.14
N LYS A 37 -28.37 4.36 -46.91
CA LYS A 37 -29.63 3.98 -46.23
C LYS A 37 -30.16 2.53 -46.25
N ASN A 38 -30.39 2.07 -45.02
CA ASN A 38 -31.43 1.14 -44.53
C ASN A 38 -31.27 -0.38 -44.73
N ILE A 39 -31.79 -1.09 -43.71
CA ILE A 39 -32.19 -2.51 -43.65
C ILE A 39 -31.08 -3.54 -43.34
N LEU A 40 -31.51 -4.59 -42.62
CA LEU A 40 -30.82 -5.81 -42.16
C LEU A 40 -29.90 -5.69 -40.94
N ILE A 41 -30.45 -6.18 -39.81
CA ILE A 41 -29.72 -6.71 -38.65
C ILE A 41 -28.69 -7.73 -39.16
N ASN A 42 -27.42 -7.53 -38.85
CA ASN A 42 -26.34 -8.42 -39.29
C ASN A 42 -25.58 -8.94 -38.06
N LYS A 43 -25.61 -10.26 -37.83
CA LYS A 43 -24.95 -10.91 -36.68
C LYS A 43 -23.45 -11.02 -36.90
N ASN A 44 -22.72 -9.92 -36.70
CA ASN A 44 -21.26 -9.87 -36.61
C ASN A 44 -20.83 -9.21 -35.30
N GLU A 45 -21.11 -9.90 -34.19
CA GLU A 45 -20.72 -9.53 -32.82
C GLU A 45 -19.20 -9.70 -32.62
N ASN A 46 -18.38 -8.82 -33.21
CA ASN A 46 -16.90 -8.94 -33.13
C ASN A 46 -16.08 -7.64 -33.31
N ASN A 47 -16.71 -6.46 -33.28
CA ASN A 47 -16.02 -5.18 -33.06
C ASN A 47 -17.04 -4.08 -32.70
N LEU A 48 -17.31 -3.93 -31.40
CA LEU A 48 -17.85 -2.71 -30.82
C LEU A 48 -16.69 -2.06 -30.05
N ASP A 49 -16.23 -0.89 -30.52
CA ASP A 49 -15.11 -0.17 -29.91
C ASP A 49 -15.63 0.63 -28.70
N PHE A 50 -15.71 -0.04 -27.56
CA PHE A 50 -16.27 0.50 -26.31
C PHE A 50 -15.30 1.47 -25.61
N ARG A 51 -14.94 2.59 -26.24
CA ARG A 51 -14.13 3.62 -25.56
C ARG A 51 -14.97 4.49 -24.65
N ILE A 52 -14.56 4.65 -23.39
CA ILE A 52 -15.17 5.52 -22.40
C ILE A 52 -14.17 6.59 -21.97
N THR A 53 -14.59 7.85 -21.95
CA THR A 53 -13.73 8.96 -21.57
C THR A 53 -13.73 9.21 -20.06
N GLU A 54 -12.68 9.86 -19.53
CA GLU A 54 -12.71 10.38 -18.14
C GLU A 54 -13.91 11.32 -17.94
N SER A 55 -14.32 12.06 -18.99
CA SER A 55 -15.47 12.96 -18.98
C SER A 55 -16.82 12.24 -18.83
N ASP A 56 -17.04 11.14 -19.57
CA ASP A 56 -18.24 10.32 -19.43
C ASP A 56 -18.33 9.69 -18.03
N ALA A 57 -17.23 9.08 -17.58
CA ALA A 57 -17.16 8.49 -16.25
C ALA A 57 -17.42 9.53 -15.14
N LEU A 58 -16.81 10.71 -15.24
CA LEU A 58 -17.04 11.82 -14.31
C LEU A 58 -18.49 12.33 -14.36
N LYS A 59 -19.11 12.39 -15.55
CA LYS A 59 -20.51 12.81 -15.76
C LYS A 59 -21.50 11.87 -15.07
N TYR A 60 -21.34 10.54 -15.19
CA TYR A 60 -22.26 9.61 -14.54
C TYR A 60 -22.01 9.49 -13.03
N ALA A 61 -20.75 9.60 -12.58
CA ALA A 61 -20.42 9.70 -11.15
C ALA A 61 -20.99 10.98 -10.49
N THR A 62 -20.79 12.15 -11.10
CA THR A 62 -21.35 13.41 -10.61
C THR A 62 -22.87 13.44 -10.68
N GLY A 63 -23.47 12.89 -11.75
CA GLY A 63 -24.93 12.77 -11.87
C GLY A 63 -25.56 11.87 -10.79
N ALA A 64 -24.90 10.79 -10.38
CA ALA A 64 -25.32 10.01 -9.22
C ALA A 64 -25.27 10.83 -7.92
N GLY A 65 -24.21 11.64 -7.74
CA GLY A 65 -24.09 12.60 -6.65
C GLY A 65 -25.17 13.70 -6.66
N CYS A 66 -25.53 14.23 -7.83
CA CYS A 66 -26.60 15.22 -7.99
C CYS A 66 -27.98 14.66 -7.67
N TRP A 67 -28.23 13.37 -7.99
CA TRP A 67 -29.48 12.71 -7.61
C TRP A 67 -29.54 12.42 -6.10
N LEU A 68 -28.41 12.02 -5.48
CA LEU A 68 -28.34 12.00 -4.00
C LEU A 68 -28.54 13.40 -3.41
N GLU A 69 -28.15 14.47 -4.11
CA GLU A 69 -28.45 15.83 -3.65
C GLU A 69 -29.95 16.18 -3.73
N SER A 70 -30.71 15.69 -4.72
CA SER A 70 -32.14 15.97 -4.79
C SER A 70 -32.95 15.22 -3.75
N GLU A 71 -32.68 13.92 -3.55
CA GLU A 71 -33.50 13.04 -2.69
C GLU A 71 -33.13 13.11 -1.20
N LYS A 72 -32.43 14.16 -0.76
CA LYS A 72 -32.02 14.37 0.63
C LYS A 72 -33.20 14.84 1.51
N VAL A 73 -33.51 14.09 2.57
CA VAL A 73 -34.49 14.47 3.59
C VAL A 73 -33.76 15.12 4.77
N SER A 74 -34.20 16.32 5.18
CA SER A 74 -33.60 17.08 6.28
C SER A 74 -34.21 16.69 7.63
N GLU A 75 -33.40 16.16 8.54
CA GLU A 75 -33.83 15.73 9.88
C GLU A 75 -32.69 15.89 10.90
N HIS A 76 -33.02 16.22 12.16
CA HIS A 76 -32.07 16.45 13.27
C HIS A 76 -30.89 17.41 12.98
N GLY A 77 -30.99 18.24 11.93
CA GLY A 77 -29.94 19.19 11.50
C GLY A 77 -28.96 18.65 10.44
N GLY A 78 -29.11 17.38 10.08
CA GLY A 78 -28.39 16.70 9.02
C GLY A 78 -29.31 16.22 7.89
N TYR A 79 -28.82 15.29 7.07
CA TYR A 79 -29.53 14.71 5.93
C TYR A 79 -29.60 13.18 6.01
N LYS A 80 -30.72 12.62 5.55
CA LYS A 80 -30.95 11.19 5.37
C LYS A 80 -31.55 10.89 4.00
N TRP A 81 -31.55 9.60 3.64
CA TRP A 81 -32.07 9.07 2.39
C TRP A 81 -32.95 7.85 2.66
N GLU A 82 -33.97 7.61 1.84
CA GLU A 82 -34.75 6.36 1.89
C GLU A 82 -33.94 5.22 1.25
N ASP A 83 -34.05 3.99 1.79
CA ASP A 83 -33.47 2.82 1.11
C ASP A 83 -34.34 2.36 -0.08
N TYR A 84 -35.63 2.72 -0.09
CA TYR A 84 -36.54 2.50 -1.21
C TYR A 84 -37.45 3.72 -1.42
N GLU A 85 -37.52 4.23 -2.65
CA GLU A 85 -38.33 5.41 -3.03
C GLU A 85 -39.81 5.24 -2.65
N GLY A 86 -40.32 6.10 -1.76
CA GLY A 86 -41.74 6.09 -1.33
C GLY A 86 -42.08 5.05 -0.26
N SER A 87 -41.07 4.41 0.35
CA SER A 87 -41.26 3.47 1.46
C SER A 87 -41.32 4.14 2.83
N GLY A 88 -40.81 5.37 2.96
CA GLY A 88 -40.57 6.01 4.25
C GLY A 88 -39.57 5.27 5.15
N SER A 89 -38.82 4.30 4.59
CA SER A 89 -37.91 3.43 5.33
C SER A 89 -36.47 3.95 5.21
N TYR A 90 -36.04 4.67 6.25
CA TYR A 90 -34.71 5.28 6.35
C TYR A 90 -33.73 4.32 7.03
N HIS A 91 -33.20 3.35 6.27
CA HIS A 91 -32.29 2.36 6.83
C HIS A 91 -30.87 2.92 6.99
N LEU A 92 -30.49 3.15 8.24
CA LEU A 92 -29.15 3.57 8.68
C LEU A 92 -28.02 2.75 8.02
N SER A 93 -28.25 1.45 7.81
CA SER A 93 -27.27 0.48 7.30
C SER A 93 -26.60 0.81 5.96
N LYS A 94 -27.25 1.54 5.03
CA LYS A 94 -26.65 1.90 3.73
C LYS A 94 -25.85 3.20 3.74
N MET A 95 -25.83 3.94 4.85
CA MET A 95 -25.10 5.21 4.96
C MET A 95 -23.57 5.02 5.01
N ASN A 96 -23.11 3.82 5.38
CA ASN A 96 -21.72 3.38 5.28
C ASN A 96 -21.21 3.20 3.83
N ILE A 97 -22.10 3.34 2.82
CA ILE A 97 -21.79 3.33 1.39
C ILE A 97 -21.99 4.73 0.78
N ILE A 98 -23.13 5.37 1.06
CA ILE A 98 -23.44 6.73 0.59
C ILE A 98 -22.39 7.75 1.05
N GLY A 99 -22.00 7.71 2.33
CA GLY A 99 -21.01 8.62 2.90
C GLY A 99 -19.63 8.51 2.24
N PRO A 100 -19.02 7.31 2.18
CA PRO A 100 -17.75 7.10 1.48
C PRO A 100 -17.80 7.41 -0.03
N PHE A 101 -18.91 7.16 -0.73
CA PHE A 101 -19.05 7.58 -2.13
C PHE A 101 -19.00 9.11 -2.27
N LEU A 102 -19.75 9.86 -1.44
CA LEU A 102 -19.73 11.32 -1.43
C LEU A 102 -18.35 11.89 -1.05
N ILE A 103 -17.61 11.22 -0.16
CA ILE A 103 -16.21 11.51 0.16
C ILE A 103 -15.33 11.34 -1.08
N ASN A 104 -15.37 10.20 -1.75
CA ASN A 104 -14.53 9.91 -2.92
C ASN A 104 -14.87 10.82 -4.12
N LEU A 105 -16.16 11.18 -4.26
CA LEU A 105 -16.63 12.15 -5.25
C LEU A 105 -16.12 13.57 -4.94
N TYR A 106 -16.07 13.98 -3.67
CA TYR A 106 -15.38 15.21 -3.25
C TYR A 106 -13.87 15.15 -3.55
N GLU A 107 -13.17 14.07 -3.19
CA GLU A 107 -11.72 13.95 -3.44
C GLU A 107 -11.40 14.00 -4.94
N THR A 108 -12.27 13.44 -5.80
CA THR A 108 -12.11 13.48 -7.26
C THR A 108 -12.46 14.83 -7.88
N THR A 109 -13.57 15.47 -7.47
CA THR A 109 -14.09 16.69 -8.10
C THR A 109 -13.63 17.99 -7.45
N GLN A 110 -13.12 17.93 -6.21
CA GLN A 110 -12.93 19.03 -5.28
C GLN A 110 -14.20 19.88 -5.00
N ASN A 111 -15.39 19.41 -5.43
CA ASN A 111 -16.66 20.10 -5.19
C ASN A 111 -17.09 19.90 -3.72
N ILE A 112 -16.97 20.99 -2.95
CA ILE A 112 -17.24 21.03 -1.51
C ILE A 112 -18.68 20.60 -1.14
N THR A 113 -19.65 20.68 -2.06
CA THR A 113 -21.03 20.23 -1.83
C THR A 113 -21.08 18.76 -1.43
N TYR A 114 -20.30 17.88 -2.06
CA TYR A 114 -20.33 16.45 -1.73
C TYR A 114 -19.74 16.17 -0.33
N LEU A 115 -18.72 16.93 0.10
CA LEU A 115 -18.21 16.86 1.48
C LEU A 115 -19.24 17.39 2.49
N GLU A 116 -19.97 18.47 2.18
CA GLU A 116 -21.05 18.97 3.05
C GLU A 116 -22.21 17.96 3.13
N LEU A 117 -22.60 17.31 2.02
CA LEU A 117 -23.59 16.22 2.02
C LEU A 117 -23.13 15.06 2.92
N SER A 118 -21.86 14.63 2.82
CA SER A 118 -21.30 13.59 3.69
C SER A 118 -21.21 14.03 5.16
N LYS A 119 -20.95 15.31 5.46
CA LYS A 119 -20.98 15.85 6.83
C LYS A 119 -22.39 15.87 7.40
N ARG A 120 -23.37 16.35 6.62
CA ARG A 120 -24.78 16.38 7.00
C ARG A 120 -25.34 14.99 7.22
N LEU A 121 -24.89 14.00 6.44
CA LEU A 121 -25.19 12.61 6.70
C LEU A 121 -24.68 12.18 8.08
N ALA A 122 -23.41 12.42 8.38
CA ALA A 122 -22.82 12.12 9.68
C ALA A 122 -23.49 12.89 10.84
N ASP A 123 -23.94 14.12 10.61
CA ASP A 123 -24.61 14.95 11.62
C ASP A 123 -26.03 14.44 11.94
N TRP A 124 -26.78 13.92 10.96
CA TRP A 124 -28.04 13.20 11.22
C TRP A 124 -27.77 11.88 11.95
N TYR A 125 -26.77 11.12 11.49
CA TYR A 125 -26.32 9.88 12.12
C TYR A 125 -25.91 10.09 13.60
N ILE A 126 -25.42 11.28 13.95
CA ILE A 126 -25.13 11.69 15.33
C ILE A 126 -26.42 11.94 16.15
N GLY A 127 -27.49 12.44 15.53
CA GLY A 127 -28.81 12.58 16.15
C GLY A 127 -29.42 11.24 16.56
N GLU A 128 -29.28 10.21 15.72
CA GLU A 128 -29.81 8.86 15.98
C GLU A 128 -28.98 8.02 16.98
N ALA A 129 -27.88 8.57 17.51
CA ALA A 129 -26.93 7.84 18.35
C ALA A 129 -27.45 7.63 19.80
N THR A 130 -27.97 6.44 20.08
CA THR A 130 -28.33 6.05 21.46
C THR A 130 -27.04 5.77 22.26
N SER A 131 -26.94 6.26 23.50
CA SER A 131 -25.79 5.96 24.38
C SER A 131 -26.02 4.71 25.25
N GLU A 132 -25.01 3.84 25.34
CA GLU A 132 -25.02 2.63 26.18
C GLU A 132 -23.59 2.20 26.51
N ASN A 133 -23.32 1.76 27.75
CA ASN A 133 -21.99 1.26 28.19
C ASN A 133 -20.80 2.22 27.93
N ASN A 134 -21.05 3.53 27.98
CA ASN A 134 -20.12 4.61 27.59
C ASN A 134 -19.69 4.58 26.11
N GLY A 135 -20.45 3.90 25.24
CA GLY A 135 -20.37 3.97 23.80
C GLY A 135 -21.67 4.42 23.15
N TYR A 136 -21.72 4.35 21.82
CA TYR A 136 -22.88 4.72 21.00
C TYR A 136 -23.34 3.53 20.16
N LYS A 137 -24.66 3.44 19.98
CA LYS A 137 -25.33 2.41 19.19
C LYS A 137 -26.42 3.02 18.33
N TRP A 138 -26.64 2.40 17.18
CA TRP A 138 -27.63 2.81 16.18
C TRP A 138 -28.65 1.69 16.00
N GLU A 139 -29.89 2.06 15.74
CA GLU A 139 -30.95 1.10 15.50
C GLU A 139 -30.70 0.38 14.16
N SER A 140 -30.93 -0.92 14.14
CA SER A 140 -30.70 -1.76 12.97
C SER A 140 -31.76 -1.53 11.89
N ILE A 141 -31.51 -2.04 10.68
CA ILE A 141 -32.48 -2.12 9.57
C ILE A 141 -33.86 -2.69 9.97
N GLN A 142 -33.95 -3.49 11.04
CA GLN A 142 -35.19 -4.11 11.52
C GLN A 142 -36.01 -3.25 12.49
N GLY A 143 -35.49 -2.10 12.93
CA GLY A 143 -36.14 -1.22 13.90
C GLY A 143 -36.49 -1.90 15.24
N ASN A 144 -37.56 -1.42 15.86
CA ASN A 144 -38.18 -1.98 17.07
C ASN A 144 -37.21 -2.11 18.28
N GLY A 145 -36.21 -1.24 18.39
CA GLY A 145 -35.21 -1.24 19.44
C GLY A 145 -34.14 -2.32 19.31
N LYS A 146 -33.97 -2.95 18.14
CA LYS A 146 -32.85 -3.84 17.84
C LYS A 146 -31.61 -3.01 17.46
N TYR A 147 -30.48 -3.25 18.11
CA TYR A 147 -29.22 -2.53 17.90
C TYR A 147 -28.11 -3.50 17.52
N GLU A 148 -27.41 -3.23 16.41
CA GLU A 148 -26.55 -4.21 15.73
C GLU A 148 -25.04 -3.85 15.86
N PRO A 149 -24.18 -4.70 16.44
CA PRO A 149 -22.72 -4.50 16.46
C PRO A 149 -22.01 -4.74 15.11
N LEU A 150 -22.65 -5.38 14.12
CA LEU A 150 -22.00 -5.82 12.88
C LEU A 150 -21.63 -4.71 11.87
N LYS A 151 -20.96 -5.09 10.78
CA LYS A 151 -20.41 -4.18 9.76
C LYS A 151 -21.46 -3.56 8.85
N TYR A 152 -22.32 -4.39 8.25
CA TYR A 152 -23.28 -3.95 7.23
C TYR A 152 -24.43 -3.15 7.85
N ASP A 153 -25.14 -3.72 8.82
CA ASP A 153 -26.34 -3.10 9.44
C ASP A 153 -26.10 -2.37 10.77
N GLY A 154 -24.85 -2.10 11.14
CA GLY A 154 -24.50 -1.84 12.54
C GLY A 154 -23.39 -0.82 12.82
N ALA A 155 -23.11 -0.70 14.13
CA ALA A 155 -22.18 0.28 14.68
C ALA A 155 -20.74 0.15 14.13
N SER A 156 -20.35 -1.01 13.59
CA SER A 156 -18.99 -1.23 13.07
C SER A 156 -18.76 -0.47 11.76
N GLY A 157 -19.75 -0.50 10.85
CA GLY A 157 -19.75 0.33 9.64
C GLY A 157 -19.85 1.82 9.97
N ALA A 158 -20.75 2.19 10.90
CA ALA A 158 -20.88 3.57 11.38
C ALA A 158 -19.55 4.13 11.92
N GLY A 159 -18.86 3.36 12.77
CA GLY A 159 -17.55 3.74 13.31
C GLY A 159 -16.49 3.95 12.23
N ASN A 160 -16.52 3.16 11.15
CA ASN A 160 -15.59 3.33 10.02
C ASN A 160 -15.91 4.56 9.18
N PHE A 161 -17.18 4.84 8.90
CA PHE A 161 -17.61 6.06 8.20
C PHE A 161 -17.17 7.32 8.97
N PHE A 162 -17.40 7.37 10.28
CA PHE A 162 -16.94 8.47 11.13
C PHE A 162 -15.40 8.61 11.16
N LEU A 163 -14.64 7.50 11.06
CA LEU A 163 -13.17 7.56 10.95
C LEU A 163 -12.69 8.08 9.59
N ALA A 164 -13.36 7.69 8.49
CA ALA A 164 -13.06 8.21 7.15
C ALA A 164 -13.30 9.72 7.08
N LEU A 165 -14.47 10.18 7.55
CA LEU A 165 -14.81 11.60 7.60
C LEU A 165 -13.88 12.38 8.56
N TYR A 166 -13.45 11.78 9.68
CA TYR A 166 -12.43 12.37 10.55
C TYR A 166 -11.05 12.49 9.86
N ASN A 167 -10.62 11.51 9.06
CA ASN A 167 -9.33 11.54 8.36
C ASN A 167 -9.21 12.73 7.38
N ILE A 168 -10.34 13.22 6.86
CA ILE A 168 -10.41 14.37 5.93
C ILE A 168 -10.70 15.68 6.69
N THR A 169 -11.72 15.70 7.55
CA THR A 169 -12.17 16.94 8.21
C THR A 169 -11.39 17.31 9.48
N LEU A 170 -10.63 16.36 10.04
CA LEU A 170 -10.01 16.42 11.38
C LEU A 170 -10.98 16.75 12.53
N ASN A 171 -12.29 16.69 12.30
CA ASN A 171 -13.31 17.04 13.27
C ASN A 171 -13.38 15.98 14.39
N ASN A 172 -12.93 16.36 15.58
CA ASN A 172 -12.91 15.49 16.76
C ASN A 172 -14.31 14.98 17.17
N THR A 173 -15.40 15.61 16.73
CA THR A 173 -16.76 15.09 16.92
C THR A 173 -16.92 13.72 16.27
N TYR A 174 -16.56 13.58 14.99
CA TYR A 174 -16.64 12.29 14.29
C TYR A 174 -15.69 11.26 14.91
N LEU A 175 -14.47 11.66 15.31
CA LEU A 175 -13.56 10.78 16.06
C LEU A 175 -14.16 10.27 17.39
N ASN A 176 -14.92 11.10 18.11
CA ASN A 176 -15.56 10.72 19.36
C ASN A 176 -16.74 9.76 19.13
N TYR A 177 -17.56 9.98 18.10
CA TYR A 177 -18.63 9.04 17.74
C TYR A 177 -18.08 7.70 17.21
N ALA A 178 -17.01 7.72 16.41
CA ALA A 178 -16.26 6.53 16.05
C ALA A 178 -15.76 5.75 17.28
N LYS A 179 -15.07 6.42 18.21
CA LYS A 179 -14.58 5.79 19.45
C LYS A 179 -15.71 5.18 20.27
N GLY A 180 -16.84 5.89 20.39
CA GLY A 180 -18.02 5.39 21.09
C GLY A 180 -18.68 4.19 20.40
N ALA A 181 -18.71 4.16 19.07
CA ALA A 181 -19.18 3.01 18.30
C ALA A 181 -18.34 1.75 18.62
N PHE A 182 -17.02 1.83 18.47
CA PHE A 182 -16.12 0.72 18.79
C PHE A 182 -16.15 0.33 20.28
N GLN A 183 -16.33 1.29 21.19
CA GLN A 183 -16.51 1.02 22.61
C GLN A 183 -17.80 0.26 22.92
N TRP A 184 -18.91 0.57 22.24
CA TRP A 184 -20.15 -0.19 22.38
C TRP A 184 -20.03 -1.60 21.81
N ILE A 185 -19.45 -1.77 20.62
CA ILE A 185 -19.17 -3.08 19.99
C ILE A 185 -18.30 -3.95 20.92
N ILE A 186 -17.29 -3.35 21.55
CA ILE A 186 -16.46 -4.00 22.56
C ILE A 186 -17.29 -4.45 23.77
N SER A 187 -18.27 -3.66 24.21
CA SER A 187 -19.20 -4.05 25.29
C SER A 187 -20.14 -5.21 24.92
N LYS A 188 -20.25 -5.55 23.62
CA LYS A 188 -21.03 -6.69 23.10
C LYS A 188 -20.18 -7.91 22.73
N ALA A 189 -18.85 -7.85 22.91
CA ALA A 189 -17.96 -8.95 22.61
C ALA A 189 -18.12 -10.09 23.61
N VAL A 190 -18.64 -11.24 23.15
CA VAL A 190 -18.73 -12.48 23.92
C VAL A 190 -17.43 -13.25 23.77
N SER A 191 -16.75 -13.59 24.87
CA SER A 191 -15.49 -14.35 24.80
C SER A 191 -15.73 -15.86 24.74
N GLU A 192 -15.07 -16.52 23.78
CA GLU A 192 -15.16 -17.96 23.56
C GLU A 192 -13.84 -18.47 22.94
N ASN A 193 -13.36 -19.64 23.37
CA ASN A 193 -12.13 -20.28 22.87
C ASN A 193 -10.86 -19.39 22.85
N GLY A 194 -10.81 -18.37 23.71
CA GLY A 194 -9.72 -17.38 23.75
C GLY A 194 -9.82 -16.25 22.72
N GLY A 195 -10.91 -16.19 21.96
CA GLY A 195 -11.27 -15.10 21.05
C GLY A 195 -12.54 -14.37 21.48
N TYR A 196 -13.12 -13.60 20.55
CA TYR A 196 -14.37 -12.86 20.71
C TYR A 196 -15.31 -13.09 19.53
N LYS A 197 -16.61 -13.12 19.82
CA LYS A 197 -17.71 -13.17 18.85
C LYS A 197 -18.79 -12.15 19.20
N TRP A 198 -19.60 -11.79 18.21
CA TRP A 198 -20.69 -10.83 18.35
C TRP A 198 -22.01 -11.48 17.97
N LEU A 199 -23.03 -11.22 18.78
CA LEU A 199 -24.40 -11.71 18.59
C LEU A 199 -25.10 -10.78 17.59
N ARG A 200 -25.75 -11.35 16.57
CA ARG A 200 -26.64 -10.58 15.68
C ARG A 200 -27.93 -10.25 16.44
N ALA A 201 -28.42 -9.02 16.28
CA ALA A 201 -29.51 -8.47 17.09
C ALA A 201 -30.90 -9.04 16.77
N ASP A 202 -31.02 -9.89 15.75
CA ASP A 202 -32.29 -10.29 15.18
C ASP A 202 -32.79 -11.68 15.55
N ASN A 203 -31.86 -12.62 15.70
CA ASN A 203 -32.11 -14.06 15.82
C ASN A 203 -31.24 -14.76 16.88
N ASP A 204 -30.45 -13.99 17.65
CA ASP A 204 -29.52 -14.46 18.69
C ASP A 204 -28.46 -15.48 18.21
N GLN A 205 -27.97 -15.33 16.97
CA GLN A 205 -26.92 -16.20 16.41
C GLN A 205 -25.55 -15.51 16.29
N TYR A 206 -24.52 -16.34 16.15
CA TYR A 206 -23.12 -15.92 15.97
C TYR A 206 -22.66 -16.22 14.54
N PHE A 207 -22.53 -15.17 13.74
CA PHE A 207 -22.17 -15.24 12.32
C PHE A 207 -20.65 -15.06 12.10
N THR A 208 -20.12 -15.64 11.03
CA THR A 208 -18.68 -15.67 10.76
C THR A 208 -18.20 -14.62 9.74
N GLY A 209 -19.01 -14.34 8.71
CA GLY A 209 -18.63 -13.60 7.48
C GLY A 209 -18.27 -12.10 7.60
N MET A 210 -18.02 -11.49 6.45
CA MET A 210 -17.49 -10.12 6.30
C MET A 210 -18.54 -9.02 6.52
N TYR A 211 -19.78 -9.20 6.09
CA TYR A 211 -20.83 -8.18 6.17
C TYR A 211 -21.63 -8.32 7.47
N THR A 212 -22.03 -9.54 7.78
CA THR A 212 -22.92 -9.85 8.91
C THR A 212 -22.28 -10.70 9.98
N GLY A 213 -20.94 -10.75 10.10
CA GLY A 213 -20.25 -11.63 11.06
C GLY A 213 -18.96 -11.09 11.67
N ALA A 214 -18.30 -11.95 12.45
CA ALA A 214 -17.11 -11.60 13.23
C ALA A 214 -15.91 -11.18 12.37
N ALA A 215 -15.78 -11.65 11.12
CA ALA A 215 -14.73 -11.19 10.22
C ALA A 215 -14.91 -9.71 9.84
N GLY A 216 -16.15 -9.26 9.67
CA GLY A 216 -16.48 -7.85 9.45
C GLY A 216 -16.08 -6.95 10.62
N VAL A 217 -16.53 -7.32 11.82
CA VAL A 217 -16.18 -6.58 13.06
C VAL A 217 -14.67 -6.60 13.31
N GLY A 218 -14.00 -7.72 13.03
CA GLY A 218 -12.54 -7.83 13.10
C GLY A 218 -11.82 -6.91 12.10
N TRP A 219 -12.27 -6.88 10.83
CA TRP A 219 -11.72 -6.01 9.77
C TRP A 219 -11.83 -4.53 10.16
N ASP A 220 -12.98 -4.16 10.69
CA ASP A 220 -13.33 -2.80 11.07
C ASP A 220 -12.60 -2.34 12.34
N LEU A 221 -12.36 -3.25 13.29
CA LEU A 221 -11.48 -3.00 14.44
C LEU A 221 -10.00 -2.94 14.03
N PHE A 222 -9.58 -3.68 13.00
CA PHE A 222 -8.26 -3.51 12.38
C PHE A 222 -8.15 -2.13 11.71
N ASN A 223 -9.13 -1.68 10.93
CA ASN A 223 -9.20 -0.31 10.40
C ASN A 223 -9.12 0.73 11.52
N ALA A 224 -9.92 0.55 12.59
CA ALA A 224 -9.93 1.46 13.73
C ALA A 224 -8.55 1.53 14.42
N TYR A 225 -7.87 0.41 14.58
CA TYR A 225 -6.47 0.38 15.02
C TYR A 225 -5.56 1.13 14.05
N GLN A 226 -5.66 0.86 12.74
CA GLN A 226 -4.87 1.50 11.67
C GLN A 226 -5.11 3.03 11.51
N ILE A 227 -6.09 3.63 12.21
CA ILE A 227 -6.33 5.09 12.21
C ILE A 227 -6.08 5.72 13.59
N THR A 228 -6.36 5.00 14.68
CA THR A 228 -6.38 5.53 16.05
C THR A 228 -5.24 5.06 16.97
N ASN A 229 -4.48 4.03 16.57
CA ASN A 229 -3.47 3.37 17.41
C ASN A 229 -3.98 2.81 18.76
N ASN A 230 -5.30 2.65 18.92
CA ASN A 230 -5.81 2.04 20.13
C ASN A 230 -5.56 0.52 20.10
N VAL A 231 -4.54 0.07 20.85
CA VAL A 231 -4.17 -1.35 21.01
C VAL A 231 -5.35 -2.20 21.51
N THR A 232 -6.35 -1.59 22.16
CA THR A 232 -7.62 -2.26 22.48
C THR A 232 -8.31 -2.80 21.22
N TYR A 233 -8.41 -1.98 20.16
CA TYR A 233 -9.04 -2.39 18.90
C TYR A 233 -8.23 -3.49 18.22
N LEU A 234 -6.89 -3.41 18.24
CA LEU A 234 -6.01 -4.50 17.77
C LEU A 234 -6.28 -5.80 18.53
N ASN A 235 -6.43 -5.75 19.85
CA ASN A 235 -6.66 -6.94 20.67
C ASN A 235 -8.04 -7.56 20.42
N TYR A 236 -9.10 -6.76 20.20
CA TYR A 236 -10.40 -7.31 19.82
C TYR A 236 -10.43 -7.82 18.37
N ALA A 237 -9.72 -7.19 17.43
CA ALA A 237 -9.54 -7.71 16.07
C ALA A 237 -8.77 -9.04 16.04
N LYS A 238 -7.66 -9.13 16.78
CA LYS A 238 -6.92 -10.39 17.02
C LYS A 238 -7.80 -11.44 17.70
N GLY A 239 -8.70 -11.04 18.60
CA GLY A 239 -9.66 -11.93 19.25
C GLY A 239 -10.77 -12.42 18.31
N ALA A 240 -11.26 -11.59 17.38
CA ALA A 240 -12.17 -12.00 16.31
C ALA A 240 -11.51 -13.09 15.43
N ALA A 241 -10.27 -12.85 15.01
CA ALA A 241 -9.46 -13.84 14.31
C ALA A 241 -9.23 -15.11 15.14
N GLN A 242 -8.93 -14.99 16.44
CA GLN A 242 -8.73 -16.15 17.31
C GLN A 242 -10.00 -16.98 17.48
N TRP A 243 -11.18 -16.35 17.52
CA TRP A 243 -12.44 -17.08 17.53
C TRP A 243 -12.70 -17.78 16.19
N LEU A 244 -12.55 -17.08 15.06
CA LEU A 244 -12.70 -17.65 13.72
C LEU A 244 -11.73 -18.83 13.47
N LYS A 245 -10.49 -18.76 13.97
CA LYS A 245 -9.54 -19.88 13.97
C LYS A 245 -10.01 -21.08 14.81
N SER A 246 -10.79 -20.84 15.87
CA SER A 246 -11.31 -21.90 16.74
C SER A 246 -12.55 -22.62 16.20
N VAL A 247 -13.32 -21.95 15.32
CA VAL A 247 -14.50 -22.51 14.64
C VAL A 247 -14.25 -22.90 13.18
N ALA A 248 -13.00 -22.79 12.71
CA ALA A 248 -12.60 -23.22 11.37
C ALA A 248 -12.67 -24.75 11.24
N ILE A 249 -13.48 -25.23 10.29
CA ILE A 249 -13.66 -26.66 10.03
C ILE A 249 -12.70 -27.06 8.91
N SER A 250 -11.80 -28.02 9.17
CA SER A 250 -10.88 -28.50 8.13
C SER A 250 -11.54 -29.53 7.23
N GLU A 251 -11.44 -29.33 5.91
CA GLU A 251 -11.98 -30.22 4.88
C GLU A 251 -11.03 -30.26 3.68
N SER A 252 -10.63 -31.46 3.24
CA SER A 252 -9.83 -31.70 2.03
C SER A 252 -8.54 -30.87 1.88
N GLY A 253 -7.89 -30.51 2.99
CA GLY A 253 -6.65 -29.69 3.00
C GLY A 253 -6.90 -28.18 2.99
N GLY A 254 -8.15 -27.74 3.09
CA GLY A 254 -8.55 -26.36 3.34
C GLY A 254 -9.32 -26.17 4.65
N TYR A 255 -9.84 -24.96 4.84
CA TYR A 255 -10.73 -24.57 5.93
C TYR A 255 -12.02 -23.97 5.38
N LYS A 256 -13.13 -24.24 6.07
CA LYS A 256 -14.45 -23.67 5.83
C LYS A 256 -15.08 -23.21 7.15
N TRP A 257 -16.10 -22.36 7.04
CA TRP A 257 -16.81 -21.80 8.18
C TRP A 257 -18.32 -21.95 7.98
N ASP A 258 -19.05 -22.28 9.05
CA ASP A 258 -20.51 -22.12 9.11
C ASP A 258 -20.88 -20.66 8.82
N TYR A 259 -22.03 -20.39 8.21
CA TYR A 259 -22.49 -19.01 8.01
C TYR A 259 -22.93 -18.39 9.36
N PHE A 260 -23.69 -19.15 10.16
CA PHE A 260 -23.77 -18.99 11.62
C PHE A 260 -23.56 -20.32 12.36
N ILE A 261 -22.93 -20.28 13.54
CA ILE A 261 -22.46 -21.48 14.24
C ILE A 261 -23.55 -22.56 14.39
N GLY A 262 -23.26 -23.75 13.85
CA GLY A 262 -24.12 -24.92 13.91
C GLY A 262 -25.08 -25.08 12.73
N ASP A 263 -25.12 -24.14 11.77
CA ASP A 263 -26.02 -24.23 10.61
C ASP A 263 -25.58 -25.26 9.56
N ASN A 264 -24.29 -25.61 9.51
CA ASN A 264 -23.67 -26.45 8.49
C ASN A 264 -23.81 -25.91 7.05
N ASN A 265 -24.04 -24.60 6.89
CA ASN A 265 -24.23 -23.90 5.62
C ASN A 265 -22.96 -23.13 5.23
N PHE A 266 -21.99 -23.85 4.67
CA PHE A 266 -20.66 -23.32 4.35
C PHE A 266 -20.69 -22.41 3.11
N GLN A 267 -21.00 -21.13 3.29
CA GLN A 267 -21.05 -20.19 2.16
C GLN A 267 -19.66 -19.94 1.55
N ILE A 268 -19.62 -19.72 0.23
CA ILE A 268 -18.37 -19.52 -0.51
C ILE A 268 -18.06 -18.03 -0.72
N GLY A 269 -19.04 -17.27 -1.25
CA GLY A 269 -18.88 -15.88 -1.68
C GLY A 269 -18.46 -14.88 -0.60
N TYR A 270 -18.05 -13.69 -1.04
CA TYR A 270 -17.32 -12.72 -0.23
C TYR A 270 -18.09 -12.11 0.98
N PRO A 271 -19.39 -11.74 0.89
CA PRO A 271 -20.07 -11.05 1.99
C PRO A 271 -20.20 -11.89 3.26
N SER A 272 -20.44 -13.18 3.11
CA SER A 272 -20.93 -14.05 4.19
C SER A 272 -20.19 -15.38 4.29
N GLY A 273 -19.31 -15.68 3.33
CA GLY A 273 -18.65 -16.97 3.18
C GLY A 273 -17.12 -16.91 3.25
N THR A 274 -16.53 -18.03 2.84
CA THR A 274 -15.11 -18.34 3.04
C THR A 274 -14.17 -17.37 2.34
N SER A 275 -14.54 -16.78 1.20
CA SER A 275 -13.73 -15.75 0.52
C SER A 275 -13.50 -14.50 1.37
N GLY A 276 -14.54 -13.94 2.00
CA GLY A 276 -14.39 -12.75 2.84
C GLY A 276 -13.65 -13.04 4.14
N ILE A 277 -13.86 -14.23 4.71
CA ILE A 277 -13.12 -14.68 5.91
C ILE A 277 -11.63 -14.84 5.59
N GLY A 278 -11.29 -15.40 4.41
CA GLY A 278 -9.92 -15.48 3.91
C GLY A 278 -9.28 -14.09 3.73
N ASP A 279 -10.01 -13.12 3.17
CA ASP A 279 -9.53 -11.75 2.98
C ASP A 279 -9.30 -11.01 4.32
N PHE A 280 -10.16 -11.25 5.31
CA PHE A 280 -9.94 -10.80 6.69
C PHE A 280 -8.66 -11.40 7.30
N PHE A 281 -8.37 -12.69 7.06
CA PHE A 281 -7.10 -13.28 7.47
C PHE A 281 -5.91 -12.68 6.71
N LEU A 282 -6.06 -12.32 5.42
CA LEU A 282 -5.01 -11.64 4.64
C LEU A 282 -4.69 -10.24 5.23
N LYS A 283 -5.71 -9.44 5.54
CA LYS A 283 -5.54 -8.14 6.23
C LYS A 283 -4.91 -8.31 7.62
N GLY A 284 -5.34 -9.32 8.37
CA GLY A 284 -4.74 -9.64 9.67
C GLY A 284 -3.26 -10.03 9.57
N TYR A 285 -2.87 -10.79 8.56
CA TYR A 285 -1.47 -11.10 8.27
C TYR A 285 -0.67 -9.84 7.92
N GLN A 286 -1.17 -9.00 7.00
CA GLN A 286 -0.53 -7.74 6.61
C GLN A 286 -0.24 -6.86 7.83
N ILE A 287 -1.25 -6.58 8.66
CA ILE A 287 -1.14 -5.66 9.81
C ILE A 287 -0.21 -6.20 10.92
N THR A 288 -0.20 -7.53 11.14
CA THR A 288 0.46 -8.12 12.32
C THR A 288 1.78 -8.84 12.03
N GLY A 289 2.03 -9.25 10.79
CA GLY A 289 3.14 -10.14 10.42
C GLY A 289 3.02 -11.58 10.94
N ASP A 290 1.95 -11.92 11.66
CA ASP A 290 1.74 -13.26 12.24
C ASP A 290 1.37 -14.26 11.13
N SER A 291 2.34 -15.08 10.73
CA SER A 291 2.20 -16.09 9.68
C SER A 291 1.08 -17.11 9.94
N THR A 292 0.59 -17.27 11.18
CA THR A 292 -0.57 -18.13 11.44
C THR A 292 -1.82 -17.63 10.74
N TYR A 293 -1.96 -16.33 10.47
CA TYR A 293 -3.07 -15.78 9.68
C TYR A 293 -2.98 -16.26 8.22
N PHE A 294 -1.79 -16.24 7.63
CA PHE A 294 -1.61 -16.65 6.23
C PHE A 294 -1.96 -18.13 6.02
N THR A 295 -1.72 -19.00 7.01
CA THR A 295 -2.17 -20.40 6.96
C THR A 295 -3.70 -20.56 6.84
N PHE A 296 -4.49 -19.60 7.33
CA PHE A 296 -5.95 -19.59 7.11
C PHE A 296 -6.34 -18.96 5.76
N VAL A 297 -5.51 -18.08 5.19
CA VAL A 297 -5.65 -17.63 3.78
C VAL A 297 -5.43 -18.80 2.83
N GLU A 298 -4.32 -19.53 2.98
CA GLU A 298 -4.00 -20.74 2.21
C GLU A 298 -5.10 -21.81 2.35
N GLY A 299 -5.59 -22.04 3.57
CA GLY A 299 -6.67 -22.99 3.81
C GLY A 299 -8.01 -22.55 3.21
N ALA A 300 -8.35 -21.26 3.22
CA ALA A 300 -9.54 -20.74 2.56
C ALA A 300 -9.45 -20.92 1.04
N LEU A 301 -8.32 -20.54 0.42
CA LEU A 301 -8.03 -20.78 -1.00
C LEU A 301 -8.18 -22.26 -1.36
N ASN A 302 -7.49 -23.15 -0.64
CA ASN A 302 -7.57 -24.60 -0.86
C ASN A 302 -9.00 -25.13 -0.78
N TRP A 303 -9.82 -24.62 0.13
CA TRP A 303 -11.22 -25.06 0.22
C TRP A 303 -12.06 -24.56 -0.94
N ILE A 304 -11.96 -23.26 -1.30
CA ILE A 304 -12.70 -22.66 -2.41
C ILE A 304 -12.29 -23.29 -3.76
N ILE A 305 -11.00 -23.58 -3.95
CA ILE A 305 -10.46 -24.33 -5.09
C ILE A 305 -11.14 -25.70 -5.22
N ASN A 306 -11.29 -26.43 -4.11
CA ASN A 306 -11.99 -27.72 -4.06
C ASN A 306 -13.52 -27.62 -4.27
N LYS A 307 -14.09 -26.42 -4.44
CA LYS A 307 -15.50 -26.17 -4.80
C LYS A 307 -15.68 -25.55 -6.18
N ALA A 308 -14.61 -25.26 -6.91
CA ALA A 308 -14.69 -24.71 -8.26
C ALA A 308 -15.35 -25.71 -9.22
N GLN A 309 -16.38 -25.27 -9.91
CA GLN A 309 -17.02 -25.97 -11.02
C GLN A 309 -16.52 -25.38 -12.35
N ILE A 310 -16.54 -26.18 -13.42
CA ILE A 310 -15.89 -25.85 -14.69
C ILE A 310 -16.95 -25.75 -15.80
N ALA A 311 -16.95 -24.62 -16.51
CA ALA A 311 -17.74 -24.40 -17.72
C ALA A 311 -16.80 -23.94 -18.84
N GLY A 312 -16.44 -24.86 -19.75
CA GLY A 312 -15.44 -24.57 -20.79
C GLY A 312 -14.07 -24.23 -20.19
N ASN A 313 -13.61 -22.99 -20.39
CA ASN A 313 -12.41 -22.41 -19.78
C ASN A 313 -12.71 -21.50 -18.56
N GLY A 314 -13.96 -21.47 -18.11
CA GLY A 314 -14.43 -20.70 -16.96
C GLY A 314 -14.52 -21.52 -15.67
N TYR A 315 -14.35 -20.85 -14.54
CA TYR A 315 -14.59 -21.37 -13.20
C TYR A 315 -15.72 -20.60 -12.52
N TYR A 316 -16.60 -21.32 -11.85
CA TYR A 316 -17.69 -20.76 -11.06
C TYR A 316 -17.90 -21.58 -9.78
N TRP A 317 -18.74 -21.08 -8.88
CA TRP A 317 -18.94 -21.67 -7.56
C TRP A 317 -20.43 -21.77 -7.23
N PRO A 318 -20.85 -22.81 -6.47
CA PRO A 318 -22.15 -22.82 -5.83
C PRO A 318 -22.14 -21.83 -4.65
N ALA A 319 -23.31 -21.28 -4.29
CA ALA A 319 -23.44 -20.39 -3.14
C ALA A 319 -22.97 -21.05 -1.83
N SER A 320 -23.28 -22.34 -1.65
CA SER A 320 -22.72 -23.22 -0.62
C SER A 320 -22.78 -24.69 -1.07
N PRO A 321 -22.10 -25.65 -0.40
CA PRO A 321 -22.24 -27.08 -0.70
C PRO A 321 -23.66 -27.65 -0.62
N SER A 322 -24.59 -26.95 0.01
CA SER A 322 -26.02 -27.31 0.09
C SER A 322 -26.92 -26.46 -0.83
N ASN A 323 -26.43 -25.33 -1.35
CA ASN A 323 -27.14 -24.47 -2.29
C ASN A 323 -26.35 -24.36 -3.61
N THR A 324 -26.79 -25.13 -4.62
CA THR A 324 -26.20 -25.18 -5.96
C THR A 324 -26.61 -24.03 -6.88
N ASN A 325 -27.15 -22.93 -6.36
CA ASN A 325 -27.30 -21.71 -7.15
C ASN A 325 -25.91 -21.13 -7.48
N HIS A 326 -25.78 -20.54 -8.67
CA HIS A 326 -24.57 -19.89 -9.14
C HIS A 326 -24.84 -18.39 -9.29
N TYR A 327 -23.89 -17.58 -8.84
CA TYR A 327 -24.02 -16.14 -8.80
C TYR A 327 -22.80 -15.48 -9.46
N THR A 328 -23.05 -14.37 -10.12
CA THR A 328 -22.06 -13.53 -10.81
C THR A 328 -21.46 -12.47 -9.88
N GLY A 329 -22.26 -11.91 -8.97
CA GLY A 329 -21.90 -10.85 -8.04
C GLY A 329 -21.06 -11.27 -6.84
N LEU A 330 -21.07 -10.45 -5.79
CA LEU A 330 -20.19 -10.60 -4.62
C LEU A 330 -20.37 -11.93 -3.89
N VAL A 331 -21.59 -12.48 -3.91
CA VAL A 331 -21.94 -13.79 -3.34
C VAL A 331 -21.49 -14.99 -4.20
N GLY A 332 -20.91 -14.74 -5.38
CA GLY A 332 -20.40 -15.75 -6.31
C GLY A 332 -19.10 -15.35 -6.99
N ALA A 333 -19.01 -15.52 -8.31
CA ALA A 333 -17.72 -15.59 -9.01
C ALA A 333 -16.87 -14.31 -8.97
N SER A 334 -17.46 -13.11 -9.06
CA SER A 334 -16.67 -11.86 -8.93
C SER A 334 -16.15 -11.65 -7.51
N GLY A 335 -16.92 -12.00 -6.47
CA GLY A 335 -16.47 -11.92 -5.08
C GLY A 335 -15.40 -12.97 -4.73
N VAL A 336 -15.53 -14.19 -5.26
CA VAL A 336 -14.48 -15.21 -5.16
C VAL A 336 -13.22 -14.76 -5.89
N GLY A 337 -13.36 -14.30 -7.14
CA GLY A 337 -12.28 -13.77 -7.95
C GLY A 337 -11.56 -12.59 -7.28
N THR A 338 -12.29 -11.71 -6.61
CA THR A 338 -11.74 -10.56 -5.86
C THR A 338 -10.85 -11.01 -4.69
N PHE A 339 -11.26 -11.99 -3.89
CA PHE A 339 -10.39 -12.54 -2.83
C PHE A 339 -9.10 -13.15 -3.41
N PHE A 340 -9.21 -13.93 -4.49
CA PHE A 340 -8.04 -14.51 -5.14
C PHE A 340 -7.13 -13.42 -5.73
N LEU A 341 -7.70 -12.35 -6.29
CA LEU A 341 -6.99 -11.19 -6.83
C LEU A 341 -6.26 -10.40 -5.74
N ASN A 342 -6.85 -10.25 -4.55
CA ASN A 342 -6.18 -9.64 -3.39
C ASN A 342 -4.95 -10.45 -2.96
N VAL A 343 -5.06 -11.79 -2.95
CA VAL A 343 -3.91 -12.67 -2.67
C VAL A 343 -2.85 -12.55 -3.78
N TYR A 344 -3.24 -12.67 -5.05
CA TYR A 344 -2.32 -12.54 -6.19
C TYR A 344 -1.58 -11.20 -6.19
N ASN A 345 -2.27 -10.08 -5.98
CA ASN A 345 -1.65 -8.76 -5.89
C ASN A 345 -0.66 -8.66 -4.71
N TYR A 346 -0.86 -9.44 -3.64
CA TYR A 346 0.05 -9.49 -2.49
C TYR A 346 1.29 -10.39 -2.67
N ASN A 347 1.15 -11.58 -3.29
CA ASN A 347 2.22 -12.60 -3.36
C ASN A 347 2.60 -13.12 -4.76
N GLN A 348 1.89 -12.70 -5.81
CA GLN A 348 2.04 -13.17 -7.20
C GLN A 348 1.84 -14.69 -7.41
N ASP A 349 1.01 -15.34 -6.59
CA ASP A 349 0.69 -16.76 -6.74
C ASP A 349 -0.04 -17.06 -8.06
N THR A 350 0.66 -17.74 -8.97
CA THR A 350 0.12 -18.20 -10.26
C THR A 350 -1.07 -19.14 -10.13
N THR A 351 -1.24 -19.84 -9.00
CA THR A 351 -2.42 -20.65 -8.72
C THR A 351 -3.66 -19.76 -8.63
N CYS A 352 -3.59 -18.70 -7.82
CA CYS A 352 -4.63 -17.67 -7.77
C CYS A 352 -4.89 -17.08 -9.16
N LEU A 353 -3.86 -16.71 -9.93
CA LEU A 353 -4.02 -16.16 -11.29
C LEU A 353 -4.85 -17.06 -12.22
N ASN A 354 -4.67 -18.38 -12.15
CA ASN A 354 -5.46 -19.32 -12.95
C ASN A 354 -6.95 -19.32 -12.58
N TYR A 355 -7.26 -19.26 -11.28
CA TYR A 355 -8.65 -19.23 -10.81
C TYR A 355 -9.32 -17.87 -11.06
N ILE A 356 -8.59 -16.76 -10.95
CA ILE A 356 -9.10 -15.41 -11.29
C ILE A 356 -9.43 -15.33 -12.78
N LYS A 357 -8.54 -15.81 -13.66
CA LYS A 357 -8.78 -15.85 -15.11
C LYS A 357 -9.99 -16.69 -15.46
N GLY A 358 -10.16 -17.86 -14.84
CA GLY A 358 -11.36 -18.68 -15.05
C GLY A 358 -12.64 -18.05 -14.49
N ALA A 359 -12.59 -17.36 -13.35
CA ALA A 359 -13.73 -16.61 -12.83
C ALA A 359 -14.20 -15.54 -13.83
N ALA A 360 -13.24 -14.78 -14.40
CA ALA A 360 -13.53 -13.80 -15.43
C ALA A 360 -14.03 -14.42 -16.75
N ASN A 361 -13.45 -15.55 -17.19
CA ASN A 361 -13.92 -16.28 -18.37
C ASN A 361 -15.39 -16.75 -18.21
N TRP A 362 -15.78 -17.22 -17.02
CA TRP A 362 -17.16 -17.62 -16.76
C TRP A 362 -18.10 -16.41 -16.72
N LEU A 363 -17.73 -15.34 -16.02
CA LEU A 363 -18.50 -14.09 -16.02
C LEU A 363 -18.69 -13.56 -17.45
N ILE A 364 -17.66 -13.61 -18.29
CA ILE A 364 -17.75 -13.29 -19.73
C ILE A 364 -18.76 -14.20 -20.46
N SER A 365 -18.82 -15.50 -20.16
CA SER A 365 -19.82 -16.40 -20.78
C SER A 365 -21.26 -16.19 -20.29
N GLU A 366 -21.46 -15.59 -19.11
CA GLU A 366 -22.77 -15.22 -18.56
C GLU A 366 -23.18 -13.77 -18.89
N ALA A 367 -22.39 -13.05 -19.71
CA ALA A 367 -22.66 -11.66 -20.08
C ALA A 367 -23.83 -11.56 -21.08
N VAL A 368 -24.89 -10.86 -20.68
CA VAL A 368 -26.07 -10.63 -21.53
C VAL A 368 -25.90 -9.30 -22.27
N SER A 369 -25.88 -9.33 -23.60
CA SER A 369 -25.88 -8.08 -24.38
C SER A 369 -27.24 -7.38 -24.36
N GLU A 370 -27.23 -6.09 -24.03
CA GLU A 370 -28.38 -5.20 -24.06
C GLU A 370 -27.90 -3.74 -24.19
N PHE A 371 -28.70 -2.85 -24.80
CA PHE A 371 -28.36 -1.43 -25.01
C PHE A 371 -26.93 -1.22 -25.56
N GLY A 372 -26.55 -2.04 -26.56
CA GLY A 372 -25.21 -2.08 -27.15
C GLY A 372 -24.10 -2.63 -26.26
N GLY A 373 -24.26 -2.61 -24.93
CA GLY A 373 -23.29 -3.08 -23.95
C GLY A 373 -23.60 -4.47 -23.36
N TYR A 374 -23.13 -4.70 -22.13
CA TYR A 374 -23.28 -5.95 -21.39
C TYR A 374 -23.89 -5.73 -20.00
N LYS A 375 -24.71 -6.68 -19.54
CA LYS A 375 -25.13 -6.78 -18.13
C LYS A 375 -25.03 -8.21 -17.62
N TRP A 376 -25.00 -8.34 -16.30
CA TRP A 376 -25.17 -9.62 -15.62
C TRP A 376 -26.51 -9.66 -14.90
N LYS A 377 -27.02 -10.87 -14.66
CA LYS A 377 -28.27 -11.08 -13.94
C LYS A 377 -28.13 -12.28 -13.03
N GLU A 378 -28.66 -12.16 -11.82
CA GLU A 378 -28.76 -13.26 -10.88
C GLU A 378 -30.08 -13.23 -10.11
N ILE A 379 -30.58 -14.41 -9.74
CA ILE A 379 -31.88 -14.55 -9.07
C ILE A 379 -31.64 -14.85 -7.61
N ILE A 380 -31.87 -13.86 -6.74
CA ILE A 380 -31.68 -13.95 -5.29
C ILE A 380 -33.07 -13.92 -4.65
N GLU A 381 -33.43 -15.01 -3.95
CA GLU A 381 -34.71 -15.20 -3.25
C GLU A 381 -35.99 -15.07 -4.10
N GLY A 382 -35.86 -14.83 -5.41
CA GLY A 382 -36.93 -14.65 -6.39
C GLY A 382 -36.79 -13.36 -7.20
N ASP A 383 -36.05 -12.38 -6.68
CA ASP A 383 -35.76 -11.10 -7.32
C ASP A 383 -34.61 -11.19 -8.33
N VAL A 384 -34.68 -10.37 -9.38
CA VAL A 384 -33.62 -10.27 -10.41
C VAL A 384 -32.67 -9.14 -10.05
N TYR A 385 -31.51 -9.49 -9.48
CA TYR A 385 -30.42 -8.56 -9.21
C TYR A 385 -29.49 -8.43 -10.43
N ASN A 386 -28.78 -7.31 -10.52
CA ASN A 386 -27.71 -7.05 -11.47
C ASN A 386 -26.50 -6.55 -10.67
N PRO A 387 -25.44 -7.36 -10.50
CA PRO A 387 -24.25 -7.00 -9.72
C PRO A 387 -23.31 -6.11 -10.54
N ALA A 388 -23.84 -4.95 -10.92
CA ALA A 388 -23.22 -4.01 -11.86
C ALA A 388 -21.91 -3.43 -11.31
N TYR A 389 -21.92 -3.04 -10.03
CA TYR A 389 -20.72 -2.58 -9.33
C TYR A 389 -19.68 -3.70 -9.24
N GLU A 390 -20.09 -4.91 -8.88
CA GLU A 390 -19.18 -5.97 -8.45
C GLU A 390 -18.49 -6.68 -9.61
N VAL A 391 -19.24 -7.03 -10.66
CA VAL A 391 -18.65 -7.71 -11.83
C VAL A 391 -17.80 -6.74 -12.63
N GLY A 392 -18.29 -5.51 -12.85
CA GLY A 392 -17.54 -4.46 -13.53
C GLY A 392 -16.23 -4.14 -12.80
N ASN A 393 -16.29 -3.83 -11.50
CA ASN A 393 -15.10 -3.50 -10.71
C ASN A 393 -14.13 -4.69 -10.57
N PHE A 394 -14.61 -5.94 -10.56
CA PHE A 394 -13.74 -7.11 -10.63
C PHE A 394 -12.99 -7.19 -11.97
N LEU A 395 -13.69 -7.03 -13.10
CA LEU A 395 -13.07 -7.06 -14.44
C LEU A 395 -12.08 -5.89 -14.64
N LEU A 396 -12.40 -4.70 -14.17
CA LEU A 396 -11.51 -3.53 -14.17
C LEU A 396 -10.22 -3.79 -13.39
N ASN A 397 -10.32 -4.31 -12.17
CA ASN A 397 -9.14 -4.57 -11.35
C ASN A 397 -8.35 -5.79 -11.84
N LEU A 398 -8.98 -6.74 -12.51
CA LEU A 398 -8.28 -7.80 -13.22
C LEU A 398 -7.54 -7.29 -14.47
N TYR A 399 -8.13 -6.38 -15.25
CA TYR A 399 -7.43 -5.69 -16.34
C TYR A 399 -6.18 -4.98 -15.81
N ARG A 400 -6.32 -4.17 -14.76
CA ARG A 400 -5.19 -3.49 -14.09
C ARG A 400 -4.07 -4.42 -13.66
N SER A 401 -4.40 -5.57 -13.06
CA SER A 401 -3.41 -6.56 -12.61
C SER A 401 -2.84 -7.46 -13.72
N THR A 402 -3.29 -7.36 -14.98
CA THR A 402 -2.87 -8.30 -16.05
C THR A 402 -2.63 -7.70 -17.44
N GLY A 403 -3.04 -6.45 -17.70
CA GLY A 403 -3.00 -5.80 -19.02
C GLY A 403 -3.94 -6.40 -20.08
N ASN A 404 -4.73 -7.42 -19.77
CA ASN A 404 -5.56 -8.11 -20.75
C ASN A 404 -6.81 -7.28 -21.11
N VAL A 405 -6.76 -6.64 -22.28
CA VAL A 405 -7.84 -5.83 -22.88
C VAL A 405 -9.20 -6.52 -22.90
N THR A 406 -9.26 -7.86 -23.00
CA THR A 406 -10.55 -8.57 -23.01
C THR A 406 -11.36 -8.23 -21.76
N TYR A 407 -10.74 -8.13 -20.58
CA TYR A 407 -11.45 -7.76 -19.36
C TYR A 407 -11.85 -6.28 -19.35
N ASN A 408 -11.06 -5.40 -19.98
CA ASN A 408 -11.42 -4.00 -20.15
C ASN A 408 -12.63 -3.83 -21.08
N ASN A 409 -12.65 -4.49 -22.25
CA ASN A 409 -13.74 -4.42 -23.21
C ASN A 409 -15.10 -4.86 -22.61
N TYR A 410 -15.11 -5.83 -21.68
CA TYR A 410 -16.33 -6.22 -20.95
C TYR A 410 -16.68 -5.26 -19.81
N ASN A 411 -15.69 -4.65 -19.14
CA ASN A 411 -15.88 -3.53 -18.19
C ASN A 411 -16.49 -2.29 -18.87
N GLU A 412 -15.95 -1.90 -20.04
CA GLU A 412 -16.40 -0.75 -20.81
C GLU A 412 -17.73 -1.02 -21.51
N GLY A 413 -17.94 -2.23 -22.04
CA GLY A 413 -19.26 -2.66 -22.51
C GLY A 413 -20.29 -2.68 -21.36
N HIS A 414 -19.89 -2.96 -20.13
CA HIS A 414 -20.79 -2.87 -18.98
C HIS A 414 -21.09 -1.44 -18.56
N CYS A 415 -20.07 -0.57 -18.47
CA CYS A 415 -20.29 0.86 -18.30
C CYS A 415 -21.17 1.43 -19.42
N THR A 416 -21.01 0.98 -20.67
CA THR A 416 -21.88 1.36 -21.80
C THR A 416 -23.35 1.01 -21.54
N TRP A 417 -23.62 -0.19 -21.01
CA TRP A 417 -24.97 -0.57 -20.59
C TRP A 417 -25.50 0.30 -19.43
N LEU A 418 -24.66 0.61 -18.43
CA LEU A 418 -25.03 1.53 -17.35
C LEU A 418 -25.34 2.94 -17.87
N MET A 419 -24.53 3.48 -18.80
CA MET A 419 -24.76 4.80 -19.39
C MET A 419 -26.07 4.88 -20.18
N GLN A 420 -26.44 3.80 -20.89
CA GLN A 420 -27.69 3.76 -21.67
C GLN A 420 -28.93 3.37 -20.85
N SER A 421 -28.75 2.73 -19.68
CA SER A 421 -29.83 2.44 -18.72
C SER A 421 -30.02 3.51 -17.64
N ALA A 422 -29.19 4.56 -17.65
CA ALA A 422 -29.30 5.69 -16.73
C ALA A 422 -30.56 6.52 -17.01
N ILE A 423 -31.40 6.70 -15.99
CA ILE A 423 -32.58 7.56 -16.04
C ILE A 423 -32.19 8.94 -15.51
N SER A 424 -32.37 9.97 -16.35
CA SER A 424 -32.24 11.36 -15.94
C SER A 424 -33.41 11.75 -15.05
N ASP A 425 -33.16 12.11 -13.80
CA ASP A 425 -34.19 12.44 -12.80
C ASP A 425 -33.70 13.50 -11.82
N SER A 426 -34.58 14.42 -11.41
CA SER A 426 -34.28 15.55 -10.48
C SER A 426 -33.02 16.41 -10.75
N GLY A 427 -32.37 16.28 -11.92
CA GLY A 427 -31.09 16.94 -12.25
C GLY A 427 -29.85 16.06 -12.11
N GLY A 428 -30.01 14.77 -11.77
CA GLY A 428 -28.96 13.75 -11.74
C GLY A 428 -29.34 12.50 -12.52
N TYR A 429 -28.68 11.37 -12.20
CA TYR A 429 -28.92 10.06 -12.80
C TYR A 429 -29.27 9.01 -11.74
N LYS A 430 -30.31 8.22 -11.99
CA LYS A 430 -30.67 7.01 -11.23
C LYS A 430 -30.78 5.78 -12.12
N TRP A 431 -30.69 4.59 -11.53
CA TRP A 431 -30.77 3.30 -12.22
C TRP A 431 -31.90 2.44 -11.63
N VAL A 432 -32.59 1.70 -12.49
CA VAL A 432 -33.72 0.82 -12.13
C VAL A 432 -33.27 -0.64 -12.12
N HIS A 433 -33.66 -1.38 -11.08
CA HIS A 433 -33.66 -2.84 -11.09
C HIS A 433 -35.04 -3.36 -11.48
N ASP A 434 -35.10 -4.51 -12.17
CA ASP A 434 -36.32 -5.05 -12.77
C ASP A 434 -37.45 -5.36 -11.74
N THR A 435 -37.15 -5.42 -10.44
CA THR A 435 -38.14 -5.67 -9.37
C THR A 435 -38.44 -4.42 -8.51
N SER A 436 -39.06 -3.44 -9.17
CA SER A 436 -39.98 -2.43 -8.60
C SER A 436 -39.49 -1.39 -7.59
N TYR A 437 -38.26 -1.44 -7.05
CA TYR A 437 -37.75 -0.40 -6.14
C TYR A 437 -36.29 0.01 -6.40
N TYR A 438 -36.05 1.32 -6.45
CA TYR A 438 -34.72 1.94 -6.41
C TYR A 438 -34.06 1.72 -5.04
N ARG A 439 -32.71 1.74 -4.98
CA ARG A 439 -31.98 1.86 -3.72
C ARG A 439 -30.86 2.88 -3.80
N THR A 440 -30.82 3.80 -2.84
CA THR A 440 -29.83 4.90 -2.75
C THR A 440 -28.40 4.38 -2.57
N GLY A 441 -28.24 3.24 -1.90
CA GLY A 441 -26.98 2.50 -1.83
C GLY A 441 -26.47 2.01 -3.20
N ILE A 442 -27.34 1.47 -4.06
CA ILE A 442 -26.97 0.95 -5.39
C ILE A 442 -26.52 2.09 -6.31
N ILE A 443 -27.18 3.25 -6.24
CA ILE A 443 -26.81 4.43 -7.03
C ILE A 443 -25.44 4.98 -6.59
N SER A 444 -25.13 4.88 -5.29
CA SER A 444 -23.79 5.20 -4.76
C SER A 444 -22.72 4.18 -5.18
N GLU A 445 -23.07 2.89 -5.21
CA GLU A 445 -22.21 1.80 -5.70
C GLU A 445 -21.90 2.02 -7.21
N ILE A 446 -22.90 2.24 -8.06
CA ILE A 446 -22.72 2.54 -9.49
C ILE A 446 -21.89 3.83 -9.70
N GLY A 447 -22.19 4.90 -8.95
CA GLY A 447 -21.40 6.14 -8.99
C GLY A 447 -19.93 5.91 -8.63
N GLN A 448 -19.65 5.06 -7.63
CA GLN A 448 -18.29 4.68 -7.26
C GLN A 448 -17.60 3.83 -8.34
N TYR A 449 -18.32 2.95 -9.05
CA TYR A 449 -17.75 2.22 -10.19
C TYR A 449 -17.40 3.13 -11.36
N PHE A 450 -18.19 4.18 -11.63
CA PHE A 450 -17.82 5.21 -12.59
C PHE A 450 -16.59 6.02 -12.14
N LEU A 451 -16.51 6.44 -10.86
CA LEU A 451 -15.29 7.06 -10.31
C LEU A 451 -14.06 6.17 -10.51
N ASN A 452 -14.22 4.85 -10.32
CA ASN A 452 -13.12 3.90 -10.52
C ASN A 452 -12.60 3.87 -11.97
N GLN A 453 -13.34 4.33 -12.99
CA GLN A 453 -12.85 4.37 -14.38
C GLN A 453 -11.87 5.52 -14.66
N ILE A 454 -11.90 6.61 -13.87
CA ILE A 454 -11.20 7.91 -14.11
C ILE A 454 -9.69 7.84 -13.78
N PHE A 455 -9.08 6.67 -13.93
CA PHE A 455 -7.73 6.36 -13.41
C PHE A 455 -6.77 5.84 -14.50
N PHE A 456 -7.05 6.02 -15.80
CA PHE A 456 -6.29 5.28 -16.84
C PHE A 456 -5.95 5.94 -18.20
N ASN A 457 -6.50 7.09 -18.60
CA ASN A 457 -6.11 7.79 -19.84
C ASN A 457 -6.24 9.31 -19.66
N TYR A 458 -5.20 10.09 -19.96
CA TYR A 458 -5.16 11.51 -19.62
C TYR A 458 -4.90 12.41 -20.81
N SER A 459 -5.74 13.42 -20.95
CA SER A 459 -5.57 14.55 -21.86
C SER A 459 -5.81 15.85 -21.09
N ASP A 460 -4.96 16.85 -21.30
CA ASP A 460 -5.21 18.23 -20.88
C ASP A 460 -5.15 19.13 -22.13
N ASP A 461 -6.22 19.90 -22.35
CA ASP A 461 -6.35 20.87 -23.45
C ASP A 461 -6.05 22.31 -23.01
N PHE A 462 -5.66 22.48 -21.73
CA PHE A 462 -5.28 23.75 -21.12
C PHE A 462 -6.30 24.90 -21.30
N SER A 463 -7.56 24.57 -21.62
CA SER A 463 -8.67 25.52 -21.77
C SER A 463 -9.25 25.99 -20.43
N SER A 464 -8.96 25.25 -19.36
CA SER A 464 -9.35 25.57 -17.98
C SER A 464 -8.61 26.80 -17.43
N THR A 465 -9.28 27.57 -16.58
CA THR A 465 -8.64 28.66 -15.81
C THR A 465 -7.94 28.17 -14.53
N ILE A 466 -8.08 26.88 -14.19
CA ILE A 466 -7.42 26.23 -13.05
C ILE A 466 -6.69 25.00 -13.59
N LEU A 467 -5.39 24.91 -13.29
CA LEU A 467 -4.55 23.78 -13.67
C LEU A 467 -5.00 22.50 -12.94
N SER A 468 -5.09 21.39 -13.68
CA SER A 468 -5.36 20.05 -13.15
C SER A 468 -4.32 19.63 -12.11
N SER A 469 -4.78 19.06 -10.98
CA SER A 469 -3.94 18.59 -9.89
C SER A 469 -3.10 17.34 -10.21
N LYS A 470 -3.28 16.74 -11.40
CA LYS A 470 -2.36 15.72 -11.95
C LYS A 470 -0.99 16.34 -12.30
N TRP A 471 -0.93 17.64 -12.57
CA TRP A 471 0.30 18.37 -12.90
C TRP A 471 1.08 18.86 -11.68
N ARG A 472 2.41 18.85 -11.82
CA ARG A 472 3.39 19.38 -10.87
C ARG A 472 4.41 20.24 -11.61
N TRP A 473 4.90 21.28 -10.95
CA TRP A 473 5.87 22.24 -11.51
C TRP A 473 7.29 21.93 -11.07
N HIS A 474 8.26 22.21 -11.92
CA HIS A 474 9.69 22.12 -11.63
C HIS A 474 10.38 23.48 -11.81
N ASN A 475 10.14 24.42 -10.89
CA ASN A 475 11.01 25.59 -10.70
C ASN A 475 10.89 26.25 -9.29
N ASP A 476 10.39 25.53 -8.28
CA ASP A 476 10.01 26.12 -6.98
C ASP A 476 11.15 26.80 -6.20
N SER A 477 12.39 26.36 -6.39
CA SER A 477 13.55 26.75 -5.58
C SER A 477 14.29 28.01 -6.05
N SER A 478 14.16 28.37 -7.32
CA SER A 478 14.98 29.44 -7.94
C SER A 478 14.16 30.59 -8.54
N ASN A 479 12.83 30.45 -8.63
CA ASN A 479 11.91 31.51 -9.07
C ASN A 479 12.27 32.06 -10.47
N LEU A 480 12.88 31.20 -11.30
CA LEU A 480 13.47 31.53 -12.59
C LEU A 480 12.40 31.56 -13.68
N GLY A 481 11.63 30.48 -13.81
CA GLY A 481 10.47 30.43 -14.72
C GLY A 481 9.13 30.65 -14.01
N SER A 482 8.08 30.82 -14.80
CA SER A 482 6.68 30.73 -14.36
C SER A 482 5.83 29.92 -15.34
N TRP A 483 4.64 29.49 -14.91
CA TRP A 483 3.61 28.98 -15.81
C TRP A 483 2.31 29.79 -15.66
N SER A 484 1.47 29.82 -16.70
CA SER A 484 0.17 30.47 -16.68
C SER A 484 -0.79 29.87 -17.71
N LEU A 485 -2.08 29.81 -17.34
CA LEU A 485 -3.22 29.48 -18.23
C LEU A 485 -3.99 30.74 -18.68
N SER A 486 -3.66 31.92 -18.13
CA SER A 486 -4.34 33.19 -18.42
C SER A 486 -3.54 34.12 -19.34
N ASP A 487 -2.22 33.91 -19.44
CA ASP A 487 -1.31 34.79 -20.22
C ASP A 487 -1.41 34.51 -21.73
N ASN A 488 -1.99 33.36 -22.09
CA ASN A 488 -2.38 32.97 -23.44
C ASN A 488 -3.57 31.99 -23.32
N PRO A 489 -4.82 32.48 -23.18
CA PRO A 489 -5.96 31.63 -22.86
C PRO A 489 -6.19 30.50 -23.88
N GLY A 490 -6.36 29.27 -23.38
CA GLY A 490 -6.42 28.06 -24.20
C GLY A 490 -5.06 27.45 -24.51
N ASN A 491 -4.00 27.83 -23.79
CA ASN A 491 -2.66 27.22 -23.83
C ASN A 491 -2.08 27.23 -22.41
N LEU A 492 -1.26 26.24 -22.06
CA LEU A 492 -0.37 26.32 -20.90
C LEU A 492 0.94 26.97 -21.32
N ARG A 493 1.10 28.25 -20.97
CA ARG A 493 2.34 28.98 -21.19
C ARG A 493 3.35 28.66 -20.10
N ILE A 494 4.53 28.19 -20.49
CA ILE A 494 5.74 28.11 -19.66
C ILE A 494 6.68 29.25 -20.06
N SER A 495 6.83 30.24 -19.18
CA SER A 495 7.72 31.39 -19.36
C SER A 495 9.10 31.07 -18.78
N SER A 496 10.11 30.96 -19.65
CA SER A 496 11.49 30.61 -19.31
C SER A 496 12.40 31.84 -19.38
N PRO A 497 13.21 32.12 -18.35
CA PRO A 497 13.94 33.38 -18.21
C PRO A 497 15.21 33.43 -19.05
N VAL A 498 15.85 34.59 -19.04
CA VAL A 498 17.23 34.73 -19.52
C VAL A 498 18.14 33.78 -18.70
N VAL A 499 18.88 32.89 -19.38
CA VAL A 499 19.76 31.82 -18.81
C VAL A 499 19.01 30.62 -18.18
N ALA A 500 18.14 29.94 -18.92
CA ALA A 500 17.60 28.62 -18.55
C ALA A 500 18.08 27.54 -19.54
N ILE A 501 19.32 27.05 -19.37
CA ILE A 501 20.04 26.26 -20.41
C ILE A 501 20.53 24.90 -19.88
N SER A 502 20.09 23.81 -20.51
CA SER A 502 20.44 22.41 -20.15
C SER A 502 21.89 21.99 -20.47
N TRP A 503 22.69 22.91 -21.00
CA TRP A 503 24.12 22.72 -21.29
C TRP A 503 25.06 23.18 -20.17
N GLN A 504 24.53 23.84 -19.14
CA GLN A 504 25.36 24.52 -18.12
C GLN A 504 24.85 24.26 -16.70
N SER A 505 23.54 24.21 -16.50
CA SER A 505 22.91 23.70 -15.26
C SER A 505 22.49 22.24 -15.42
N ALA A 506 22.71 21.42 -14.39
CA ALA A 506 22.36 19.99 -14.38
C ALA A 506 20.85 19.76 -14.18
N VAL A 507 20.03 20.24 -15.12
CA VAL A 507 18.54 20.29 -15.13
C VAL A 507 17.89 21.15 -14.02
N LEU A 508 18.52 21.27 -12.86
CA LEU A 508 18.01 21.88 -11.61
C LEU A 508 17.47 23.33 -11.68
N ASP A 509 17.69 24.06 -12.78
CA ASP A 509 17.30 25.47 -12.93
C ASP A 509 16.24 25.71 -14.03
N ILE A 510 15.75 24.66 -14.69
CA ILE A 510 15.06 24.78 -15.99
C ILE A 510 13.56 24.49 -15.85
N PRO A 511 12.65 25.32 -16.39
CA PRO A 511 11.22 25.16 -16.17
C PRO A 511 10.61 23.98 -16.94
N TYR A 512 9.95 23.08 -16.22
CA TYR A 512 9.10 22.04 -16.81
C TYR A 512 7.89 21.69 -15.94
N MET A 513 6.79 21.30 -16.59
CA MET A 513 5.56 20.81 -15.97
C MET A 513 5.45 19.30 -16.21
N TYR A 514 5.15 18.51 -15.19
CA TYR A 514 5.20 17.05 -15.26
C TYR A 514 4.11 16.39 -14.42
N GLN A 515 3.75 15.16 -14.80
CA GLN A 515 2.85 14.27 -14.08
C GLN A 515 3.52 12.92 -13.82
N SER A 516 2.87 12.04 -13.06
CA SER A 516 3.33 10.67 -12.83
C SER A 516 3.16 9.82 -14.10
N LEU A 517 4.17 9.01 -14.43
CA LEU A 517 4.17 8.14 -15.61
C LEU A 517 3.69 6.71 -15.25
N PRO A 518 2.60 6.18 -15.86
CA PRO A 518 2.14 4.82 -15.60
C PRO A 518 3.04 3.75 -16.24
N SER A 519 3.04 2.56 -15.63
CA SER A 519 3.81 1.41 -16.10
C SER A 519 3.13 0.67 -17.25
N GLY A 520 3.83 0.50 -18.36
CA GLY A 520 3.37 -0.21 -19.55
C GLY A 520 3.88 0.49 -20.81
N ASP A 521 3.17 0.32 -21.93
CA ASP A 521 3.45 0.98 -23.20
C ASP A 521 2.41 2.07 -23.47
N TRP A 522 2.78 3.11 -24.23
CA TRP A 522 1.98 4.33 -24.33
C TRP A 522 2.44 5.22 -25.49
N ILE A 523 1.55 6.13 -25.89
CA ILE A 523 1.82 7.27 -26.77
C ILE A 523 1.67 8.54 -25.93
N LEU A 524 2.65 9.42 -26.03
CA LEU A 524 2.53 10.83 -25.65
C LEU A 524 2.58 11.70 -26.90
N GLU A 525 1.66 12.64 -27.01
CA GLU A 525 1.62 13.67 -28.04
C GLU A 525 1.43 15.06 -27.43
N ILE A 526 2.13 16.05 -27.98
CA ILE A 526 2.01 17.47 -27.60
C ILE A 526 2.02 18.36 -28.84
N HIS A 527 1.33 19.49 -28.75
CA HIS A 527 1.41 20.60 -29.71
C HIS A 527 1.97 21.86 -29.02
N LEU A 528 2.93 22.52 -29.67
CA LEU A 528 3.73 23.60 -29.10
C LEU A 528 4.15 24.64 -30.15
N ASN A 529 4.45 25.86 -29.70
CA ASN A 529 5.08 26.87 -30.55
C ASN A 529 6.56 26.57 -30.84
N GLU A 530 7.04 26.94 -32.03
CA GLU A 530 8.44 26.71 -32.42
C GLU A 530 9.42 27.74 -31.81
N PRO A 531 10.64 27.31 -31.42
CA PRO A 531 11.69 28.23 -30.97
C PRO A 531 12.33 28.93 -32.19
N ALA A 532 12.32 30.27 -32.18
CA ALA A 532 12.79 31.11 -33.28
C ALA A 532 14.10 31.89 -32.99
N TYR A 533 14.76 31.63 -31.85
CA TYR A 533 15.96 32.33 -31.41
C TYR A 533 17.01 31.36 -30.85
N ASN A 534 18.29 31.70 -31.05
CA ASN A 534 19.44 30.91 -30.61
C ASN A 534 19.34 30.46 -29.14
N GLU A 535 19.51 29.15 -28.92
CA GLU A 535 19.43 28.39 -27.66
C GLU A 535 18.05 28.42 -26.95
N HIS A 536 16.98 28.78 -27.65
CA HIS A 536 15.60 28.50 -27.23
C HIS A 536 15.21 27.07 -27.62
N ALA A 537 14.48 26.36 -26.74
CA ALA A 537 14.05 24.97 -26.96
C ALA A 537 12.80 24.63 -26.14
N ASN A 538 11.99 23.69 -26.63
CA ASN A 538 10.80 23.20 -25.94
C ASN A 538 10.28 21.85 -26.46
N GLY A 539 9.65 21.05 -25.60
CA GLY A 539 9.11 19.74 -25.96
C GLY A 539 8.82 18.82 -24.78
N ILE A 540 8.99 17.51 -24.98
CA ILE A 540 8.73 16.44 -24.00
C ILE A 540 9.93 16.23 -23.07
N ILE A 541 9.67 15.97 -21.79
CA ILE A 541 10.63 15.41 -20.84
C ILE A 541 10.11 14.10 -20.22
N LEU A 542 10.98 13.09 -20.15
CA LEU A 542 10.85 11.92 -19.27
C LEU A 542 11.83 12.07 -18.12
N TYR A 543 11.38 11.79 -16.89
CA TYR A 543 12.16 12.04 -15.69
C TYR A 543 12.03 10.90 -14.67
N LYS A 544 13.09 10.71 -13.88
CA LYS A 544 13.16 9.79 -12.74
C LYS A 544 13.98 10.42 -11.62
N ASP A 545 15.14 10.96 -11.97
CA ASP A 545 16.01 11.75 -11.09
C ASP A 545 16.96 12.63 -11.92
N THR A 546 17.73 13.49 -11.25
CA THR A 546 18.64 14.46 -11.91
C THR A 546 19.76 13.81 -12.74
N THR A 547 19.99 12.50 -12.58
CA THR A 547 20.96 11.70 -13.35
C THR A 547 20.30 10.73 -14.33
N HIS A 548 18.98 10.56 -14.29
CA HIS A 548 18.20 9.68 -15.15
C HIS A 548 16.99 10.44 -15.71
N TRP A 549 17.20 11.09 -16.84
CA TRP A 549 16.20 11.91 -17.52
C TRP A 549 16.45 11.89 -19.03
N MET A 550 15.44 12.31 -19.78
CA MET A 550 15.51 12.42 -21.22
C MET A 550 14.61 13.55 -21.73
N ILE A 551 15.10 14.30 -22.72
CA ILE A 551 14.36 15.36 -23.41
C ILE A 551 14.24 15.02 -24.89
N PHE A 552 13.02 15.18 -25.45
CA PHE A 552 12.74 15.18 -26.88
C PHE A 552 12.02 16.49 -27.25
N ALA A 553 12.69 17.39 -27.96
CA ALA A 553 12.26 18.78 -28.11
C ALA A 553 12.64 19.41 -29.46
N ASN A 554 11.98 20.51 -29.81
CA ASN A 554 12.48 21.46 -30.80
C ASN A 554 13.61 22.30 -30.18
N HIS A 555 14.61 22.70 -30.96
CA HIS A 555 15.69 23.62 -30.56
C HIS A 555 16.11 24.49 -31.74
N TYR A 556 16.63 25.67 -31.46
CA TYR A 556 17.18 26.57 -32.48
C TYR A 556 18.60 26.96 -32.06
N ASP A 557 19.62 26.53 -32.81
CA ASP A 557 21.02 26.81 -32.51
C ASP A 557 21.58 28.00 -33.33
N SER A 558 22.84 28.37 -33.11
CA SER A 558 23.52 29.49 -33.80
C SER A 558 23.66 29.33 -35.32
N VAL A 559 23.25 28.18 -35.87
CA VAL A 559 23.38 27.75 -37.26
C VAL A 559 22.04 27.24 -37.83
N GLY A 560 20.94 27.25 -37.04
CA GLY A 560 19.57 26.98 -37.48
C GLY A 560 18.77 26.07 -36.54
N GLU A 561 17.55 25.74 -36.94
CA GLU A 561 16.69 24.75 -36.28
C GLU A 561 17.34 23.37 -36.21
N MET A 562 17.12 22.65 -35.12
CA MET A 562 17.45 21.23 -34.98
C MET A 562 16.55 20.57 -33.92
N ASN A 563 16.20 19.32 -34.16
CA ASN A 563 15.56 18.51 -33.14
C ASN A 563 16.56 18.14 -32.04
N LEU A 564 16.05 18.01 -30.83
CA LEU A 564 16.83 17.85 -29.62
C LEU A 564 16.45 16.56 -28.92
N LEU A 565 17.34 15.58 -28.96
CA LEU A 565 17.21 14.30 -28.25
C LEU A 565 18.42 14.14 -27.33
N ARG A 566 18.26 14.57 -26.06
CA ARG A 566 19.31 14.53 -25.02
C ARG A 566 18.96 13.44 -24.00
N ILE A 567 19.83 12.45 -23.77
CA ILE A 567 19.66 11.42 -22.72
C ILE A 567 20.72 11.60 -21.63
N ASN A 568 20.34 11.42 -20.37
CA ASN A 568 21.25 11.13 -19.28
C ASN A 568 20.81 9.82 -18.61
N ASP A 569 21.67 8.79 -18.64
CA ASP A 569 21.43 7.48 -18.00
C ASP A 569 22.56 7.17 -16.99
N GLY A 570 22.77 8.11 -16.05
CA GLY A 570 23.58 7.94 -14.86
C GLY A 570 25.08 8.25 -14.97
N ASN A 571 25.70 8.27 -16.16
CA ASN A 571 27.14 8.55 -16.30
C ASN A 571 27.59 9.33 -17.56
N GLU A 572 26.77 9.43 -18.61
CA GLU A 572 27.15 10.08 -19.87
C GLU A 572 25.93 10.79 -20.47
N ILE A 573 26.10 12.03 -20.94
CA ILE A 573 25.04 12.78 -21.64
C ILE A 573 25.26 12.56 -23.14
N ASP A 574 24.42 11.76 -23.77
CA ASP A 574 24.51 11.47 -25.20
C ASP A 574 23.52 12.31 -26.01
N ASN A 575 23.99 12.77 -27.16
CA ASN A 575 23.21 13.44 -28.20
C ASN A 575 22.91 12.42 -29.30
N ILE A 576 22.00 11.48 -28.98
CA ILE A 576 21.51 10.51 -29.94
C ILE A 576 20.74 11.26 -31.02
N ALA A 577 21.38 11.52 -32.17
CA ALA A 577 20.87 12.47 -33.16
C ALA A 577 19.49 12.07 -33.73
N GLY A 578 18.43 12.64 -33.17
CA GLY A 578 17.08 12.63 -33.72
C GLY A 578 16.85 13.87 -34.59
N GLY A 579 16.38 13.67 -35.81
CA GLY A 579 16.09 14.75 -36.78
C GLY A 579 17.32 15.46 -37.39
N GLY A 580 17.19 15.87 -38.64
CA GLY A 580 18.18 16.74 -39.30
C GLY A 580 18.07 18.20 -38.86
N ARG A 581 18.98 19.05 -39.37
CA ARG A 581 18.86 20.52 -39.25
C ARG A 581 17.79 21.05 -40.22
N GLY A 582 17.07 22.10 -39.80
CA GLY A 582 15.97 22.70 -40.56
C GLY A 582 14.71 21.81 -40.58
N ASN A 583 14.33 21.29 -39.41
CA ASN A 583 13.34 20.22 -39.29
C ASN A 583 12.56 20.23 -37.96
N ASN A 584 12.47 21.38 -37.27
CA ASN A 584 11.58 21.50 -36.12
C ASN A 584 10.12 21.26 -36.56
N LYS A 585 9.26 20.87 -35.62
CA LYS A 585 7.85 20.57 -35.88
C LYS A 585 6.95 21.04 -34.73
N PRO A 586 5.81 21.69 -34.99
CA PRO A 586 4.92 22.16 -33.92
C PRO A 586 4.25 21.00 -33.17
N TYR A 587 4.08 19.84 -33.81
CA TYR A 587 3.60 18.62 -33.16
C TYR A 587 4.75 17.63 -32.90
N LEU A 588 4.88 17.14 -31.67
CA LEU A 588 5.88 16.15 -31.27
C LEU A 588 5.19 14.95 -30.59
N ARG A 589 5.61 13.72 -30.95
CA ARG A 589 5.06 12.48 -30.41
C ARG A 589 6.16 11.49 -30.01
N LEU A 590 5.95 10.82 -28.88
CA LEU A 590 6.84 9.82 -28.29
C LEU A 590 6.06 8.53 -27.99
N ASN A 591 6.36 7.45 -28.72
CA ASN A 591 5.73 6.14 -28.55
C ASN A 591 6.68 5.20 -27.80
N LYS A 592 6.30 4.73 -26.60
CA LYS A 592 7.02 3.69 -25.87
C LYS A 592 6.50 2.30 -26.25
N THR A 593 7.41 1.38 -26.55
CA THR A 593 7.12 -0.05 -26.74
C THR A 593 8.22 -0.91 -26.10
N GLY A 594 7.88 -1.68 -25.07
CA GLY A 594 8.83 -2.46 -24.27
C GLY A 594 9.84 -1.58 -23.53
N SER A 595 11.09 -1.58 -23.99
CA SER A 595 12.16 -0.66 -23.54
C SER A 595 12.62 0.31 -24.64
N ILE A 596 11.92 0.34 -25.78
CA ILE A 596 12.23 1.17 -26.95
C ILE A 596 11.25 2.34 -26.97
N TYR A 597 11.72 3.49 -27.44
CA TYR A 597 10.97 4.73 -27.48
C TYR A 597 11.19 5.40 -28.84
N HIS A 598 10.13 5.54 -29.63
CA HIS A 598 10.15 6.06 -30.99
C HIS A 598 9.69 7.52 -31.01
N CYS A 599 10.49 8.39 -31.63
CA CYS A 599 10.29 9.84 -31.68
C CYS A 599 9.79 10.26 -33.07
N PHE A 600 8.74 11.07 -33.12
CA PHE A 600 8.13 11.57 -34.34
C PHE A 600 7.82 13.07 -34.23
N GLY A 601 7.79 13.76 -35.37
CA GLY A 601 7.28 15.13 -35.49
C GLY A 601 6.29 15.27 -36.65
N SER A 602 5.49 16.33 -36.66
CA SER A 602 4.51 16.61 -37.74
C SER A 602 4.26 18.11 -37.91
N ASP A 603 4.01 18.56 -39.15
CA ASP A 603 3.59 19.94 -39.46
C ASP A 603 2.07 20.16 -39.25
N ASP A 604 1.28 19.09 -39.31
CA ASP A 604 -0.19 19.14 -39.43
C ASP A 604 -0.93 18.23 -38.41
N GLY A 605 -0.20 17.56 -37.51
CA GLY A 605 -0.72 16.60 -36.53
C GLY A 605 -1.20 15.27 -37.12
N ASN A 606 -1.19 15.11 -38.44
CA ASN A 606 -1.77 13.98 -39.17
C ASN A 606 -0.69 13.15 -39.91
N SER A 607 0.29 13.85 -40.48
CA SER A 607 1.38 13.34 -41.30
C SER A 607 2.67 13.32 -40.46
N TRP A 608 3.08 12.14 -40.00
CA TRP A 608 4.14 12.02 -38.98
C TRP A 608 5.47 11.54 -39.56
N ASP A 609 6.47 12.42 -39.52
CA ASP A 609 7.86 12.12 -39.85
C ASP A 609 8.53 11.39 -38.68
N TYR A 610 9.26 10.31 -38.98
CA TYR A 610 10.00 9.55 -37.97
C TYR A 610 11.41 10.12 -37.77
N PHE A 611 11.70 10.61 -36.55
CA PHE A 611 12.93 11.33 -36.23
C PHE A 611 14.01 10.44 -35.60
N GLY A 612 13.64 9.31 -35.00
CA GLY A 612 14.57 8.34 -34.43
C GLY A 612 13.95 7.45 -33.37
N ASN A 613 14.78 6.61 -32.75
CA ASN A 613 14.41 5.95 -31.50
C ASN A 613 15.60 5.89 -30.54
N PHE A 614 15.31 5.62 -29.28
CA PHE A 614 16.27 5.21 -28.28
C PHE A 614 15.77 3.95 -27.56
N THR A 615 16.69 3.22 -26.95
CA THR A 615 16.37 2.12 -26.04
C THR A 615 16.86 2.50 -24.65
N SER A 616 15.98 2.44 -23.65
CA SER A 616 16.31 2.74 -22.26
C SER A 616 15.73 1.68 -21.33
N THR A 617 16.61 1.07 -20.52
CA THR A 617 16.21 0.19 -19.41
C THR A 617 15.88 0.97 -18.14
N THR A 618 16.06 2.29 -18.14
CA THR A 618 15.66 3.16 -17.03
C THR A 618 14.13 3.25 -16.99
N ASN A 619 13.56 2.82 -15.86
CA ASN A 619 12.14 2.99 -15.57
C ASN A 619 11.88 4.44 -15.16
N TYR A 620 11.66 5.33 -16.14
CA TYR A 620 11.18 6.69 -15.90
C TYR A 620 9.90 6.66 -15.05
N LEU A 621 9.76 7.64 -14.15
CA LEU A 621 8.68 7.70 -13.16
C LEU A 621 7.70 8.85 -13.44
N GLU A 622 8.14 9.81 -14.26
CA GLU A 622 7.48 11.09 -14.46
C GLU A 622 7.63 11.50 -15.94
N VAL A 623 6.64 12.23 -16.44
CA VAL A 623 6.56 12.66 -17.85
C VAL A 623 5.91 14.03 -17.94
N GLY A 624 6.36 14.87 -18.88
CA GLY A 624 5.90 16.25 -18.94
C GLY A 624 6.34 17.04 -20.16
N ILE A 625 6.12 18.35 -20.07
CA ILE A 625 6.47 19.39 -21.04
C ILE A 625 7.54 20.31 -20.47
N TRP A 626 8.53 20.67 -21.29
CA TRP A 626 9.79 21.29 -20.88
C TRP A 626 10.16 22.46 -21.79
N SER A 627 10.84 23.47 -21.25
CA SER A 627 11.20 24.71 -21.96
C SER A 627 12.56 25.25 -21.51
N GLN A 628 13.33 25.84 -22.45
CA GLN A 628 14.67 26.40 -22.24
C GLN A 628 14.85 27.72 -23.02
N SER A 629 15.70 28.61 -22.49
CA SER A 629 15.97 29.94 -23.05
C SER A 629 17.39 30.44 -22.80
N HIS A 630 17.90 31.22 -23.75
CA HIS A 630 19.29 31.68 -23.80
C HIS A 630 19.61 32.84 -22.86
N SER A 631 20.90 33.19 -22.73
CA SER A 631 21.38 34.34 -21.96
C SER A 631 21.09 35.72 -22.59
N SER A 632 20.17 35.81 -23.56
CA SER A 632 19.82 37.04 -24.28
C SER A 632 18.34 37.42 -24.25
N SER A 633 17.44 36.46 -23.99
CA SER A 633 16.00 36.67 -24.12
C SER A 633 15.20 35.60 -23.38
N ILE A 634 14.09 36.01 -22.78
CA ILE A 634 13.02 35.14 -22.26
C ILE A 634 12.42 34.36 -23.44
N PHE A 635 12.03 33.10 -23.22
CA PHE A 635 11.21 32.32 -24.16
C PHE A 635 9.89 31.95 -23.49
N ASN A 636 8.78 32.19 -24.18
CA ASN A 636 7.47 31.73 -23.74
C ASN A 636 7.12 30.51 -24.60
N SER A 637 7.17 29.33 -24.00
CA SER A 637 6.69 28.11 -24.62
C SER A 637 5.20 27.99 -24.38
N ASP A 638 4.43 28.07 -25.45
CA ASP A 638 2.98 27.89 -25.42
C ASP A 638 2.69 26.44 -25.83
N PHE A 639 2.07 25.67 -24.93
CA PHE A 639 1.60 24.31 -25.19
C PHE A 639 0.07 24.31 -25.29
N ASP A 640 -0.44 23.85 -26.42
CA ASP A 640 -1.86 23.84 -26.75
C ASP A 640 -2.58 22.67 -26.09
N TYR A 641 -2.00 21.47 -26.16
CA TYR A 641 -2.48 20.28 -25.45
C TYR A 641 -1.36 19.31 -25.08
N PHE A 642 -1.69 18.40 -24.16
CA PHE A 642 -0.90 17.23 -23.79
C PHE A 642 -1.82 16.00 -23.77
N LEU A 643 -1.52 15.01 -24.62
CA LEU A 643 -2.33 13.80 -24.80
C LEU A 643 -1.51 12.55 -24.49
N PHE A 644 -1.91 11.78 -23.48
CA PHE A 644 -1.26 10.55 -23.04
C PHE A 644 -2.24 9.36 -23.16
N GLU A 645 -2.08 8.58 -24.24
CA GLU A 645 -2.84 7.35 -24.50
C GLU A 645 -2.02 6.12 -24.06
N TYR A 646 -2.58 5.28 -23.19
CA TYR A 646 -1.97 3.99 -22.87
C TYR A 646 -2.12 3.02 -24.06
N ILE A 647 -1.03 2.41 -24.53
CA ILE A 647 -1.07 1.30 -25.49
C ILE A 647 -1.18 0.01 -24.66
N PRO A 648 -2.35 -0.63 -24.55
CA PRO A 648 -2.39 -1.97 -24.01
C PRO A 648 -1.64 -2.91 -24.95
N THR A 649 -0.63 -3.61 -24.41
CA THR A 649 0.24 -4.47 -25.21
C THR A 649 -0.50 -5.68 -25.75
N SER A 650 -0.85 -5.64 -27.05
CA SER A 650 -1.13 -6.85 -27.81
C SER A 650 0.07 -7.80 -27.67
N SER A 651 -0.16 -9.06 -27.36
CA SER A 651 0.90 -10.01 -26.99
C SER A 651 1.73 -10.47 -28.19
N THR A 652 2.59 -9.58 -28.71
CA THR A 652 3.39 -9.77 -29.91
C THR A 652 4.85 -9.36 -29.74
N ASP A 653 5.41 -9.51 -28.54
CA ASP A 653 6.87 -9.63 -28.40
C ASP A 653 7.29 -11.06 -28.77
N ASN A 654 7.21 -11.35 -30.07
CA ASN A 654 7.92 -12.42 -30.74
C ASN A 654 8.99 -11.79 -31.63
N PRO A 655 10.19 -11.51 -31.11
CA PRO A 655 11.26 -10.92 -31.91
C PRO A 655 11.68 -11.88 -33.01
N GLN A 656 11.53 -11.42 -34.26
CA GLN A 656 11.89 -12.11 -35.50
C GLN A 656 10.95 -13.23 -35.96
N ASN A 657 10.01 -12.84 -36.83
CA ASN A 657 9.81 -13.65 -38.03
C ASN A 657 11.03 -13.47 -38.96
N ASN A 658 11.84 -14.51 -39.07
CA ASN A 658 12.25 -14.96 -40.40
C ASN A 658 11.86 -16.44 -40.49
N PRO A 659 11.19 -16.89 -41.56
CA PRO A 659 10.82 -18.30 -41.69
C PRO A 659 12.06 -19.21 -41.77
N ASP A 660 11.81 -20.51 -41.63
CA ASP A 660 12.78 -21.63 -41.65
C ASP A 660 13.55 -21.88 -40.33
N ASN A 661 12.83 -22.40 -39.33
CA ASN A 661 13.39 -23.39 -38.37
C ASN A 661 12.35 -24.30 -37.68
N LEU A 662 11.15 -24.46 -38.27
CA LEU A 662 10.12 -25.36 -37.74
C LEU A 662 10.60 -26.83 -37.71
N ASP A 663 11.45 -27.22 -38.67
CA ASP A 663 12.13 -28.52 -38.71
C ASP A 663 13.19 -28.71 -37.60
N LEU A 664 13.79 -27.63 -37.11
CA LEU A 664 14.84 -27.72 -36.08
C LEU A 664 14.27 -28.10 -34.71
N ILE A 665 13.02 -27.70 -34.43
CA ILE A 665 12.29 -28.13 -33.23
C ILE A 665 12.06 -29.65 -33.26
N ILE A 666 11.70 -30.20 -34.43
CA ILE A 666 11.53 -31.65 -34.63
C ILE A 666 12.87 -32.38 -34.42
N ILE A 667 13.97 -31.85 -34.96
CA ILE A 667 15.31 -32.42 -34.80
C ILE A 667 15.81 -32.36 -33.34
N LEU A 668 15.54 -31.27 -32.62
CA LEU A 668 15.90 -31.14 -31.20
C LEU A 668 15.08 -32.06 -30.28
N ILE A 669 13.81 -32.30 -30.60
CA ILE A 669 12.98 -33.32 -29.92
C ILE A 669 13.59 -34.72 -30.13
N ILE A 670 14.02 -35.06 -31.35
CA ILE A 670 14.69 -36.34 -31.64
C ILE A 670 16.00 -36.48 -30.85
N LEU A 671 16.81 -35.42 -30.75
CA LEU A 671 18.04 -35.42 -29.94
C LEU A 671 17.78 -35.58 -28.43
N ALA A 672 16.69 -35.00 -27.90
CA ALA A 672 16.32 -35.15 -26.49
C ALA A 672 16.00 -36.61 -26.13
N PHE A 673 15.26 -37.34 -26.99
CA PHE A 673 14.98 -38.76 -26.78
C PHE A 673 16.26 -39.63 -26.73
N CYS A 674 17.26 -39.32 -27.54
CA CYS A 674 18.55 -40.03 -27.54
C CYS A 674 19.33 -39.87 -26.21
N ILE A 675 19.28 -38.69 -25.58
CA ILE A 675 19.99 -38.42 -24.32
C ILE A 675 19.31 -39.13 -23.13
N ILE A 676 17.98 -39.23 -23.13
CA ILE A 676 17.21 -39.95 -22.10
C ILE A 676 17.60 -41.44 -22.06
N GLY A 677 17.80 -42.07 -23.23
CA GLY A 677 18.22 -43.47 -23.31
C GLY A 677 19.60 -43.74 -22.71
N ALA A 678 20.53 -42.79 -22.78
CA ALA A 678 21.91 -42.95 -22.32
C ALA A 678 22.02 -43.07 -20.78
N PHE A 679 21.28 -42.25 -20.03
CA PHE A 679 21.33 -42.29 -18.56
C PHE A 679 20.57 -43.48 -17.94
N ILE A 680 19.55 -44.01 -18.62
CA ILE A 680 18.88 -45.24 -18.21
C ILE A 680 19.88 -46.42 -18.19
N CYS A 681 20.86 -46.45 -19.10
CA CYS A 681 21.90 -47.49 -19.13
C CYS A 681 22.89 -47.43 -17.95
N ILE A 682 23.16 -46.23 -17.39
CA ILE A 682 24.09 -46.06 -16.25
C ILE A 682 23.45 -46.51 -14.92
N SER A 683 22.12 -46.55 -14.85
CA SER A 683 21.37 -46.86 -13.62
C SER A 683 21.28 -48.35 -13.23
N LEU A 684 21.87 -49.27 -14.02
CA LEU A 684 21.74 -50.73 -13.82
C LEU A 684 23.04 -51.47 -13.45
N ILE A 685 24.21 -50.81 -13.53
CA ILE A 685 25.52 -51.35 -13.15
C ILE A 685 26.27 -50.21 -12.42
N VAL A 686 26.36 -50.16 -11.10
CA VAL A 686 26.85 -51.23 -10.20
C VAL A 686 25.88 -51.57 -9.06
N ARG A 687 25.71 -52.87 -8.79
CA ARG A 687 24.89 -53.42 -7.69
C ARG A 687 25.73 -53.79 -6.45
N ASN A 688 25.09 -53.73 -5.27
CA ASN A 688 25.43 -54.47 -4.02
C ASN A 688 26.71 -54.03 -3.26
N LYS A 689 26.86 -54.22 -1.93
CA LYS A 689 26.09 -54.94 -0.87
C LYS A 689 26.35 -54.22 0.50
N ARG A 690 25.35 -53.87 1.36
CA ARG A 690 24.71 -54.68 2.46
C ARG A 690 25.56 -54.85 3.76
N VAL A 691 25.08 -54.86 5.03
CA VAL A 691 23.84 -54.43 5.79
C VAL A 691 24.20 -54.34 7.31
N LYS A 692 23.43 -53.61 8.15
CA LYS A 692 22.81 -53.99 9.48
C LYS A 692 22.72 -52.80 10.48
N SER A 693 21.75 -52.67 11.40
CA SER A 693 20.41 -53.32 11.52
C SER A 693 19.45 -52.69 12.57
N ARG A 694 18.18 -52.48 12.16
CA ARG A 694 16.87 -52.67 12.86
C ARG A 694 16.49 -52.00 14.22
N LYS A 695 15.40 -51.20 14.13
CA LYS A 695 14.27 -50.90 15.08
C LYS A 695 13.60 -52.17 15.70
N PRO A 696 12.77 -52.16 16.79
CA PRO A 696 11.48 -51.42 17.05
C PRO A 696 11.34 -50.74 18.46
N ILE A 697 10.48 -49.74 18.78
CA ILE A 697 8.99 -49.54 18.72
C ILE A 697 8.26 -50.47 19.75
N LYS A 698 7.34 -50.08 20.67
CA LYS A 698 6.21 -49.09 20.80
C LYS A 698 6.06 -48.65 22.32
N GLN A 699 5.07 -47.97 22.96
CA GLN A 699 3.74 -47.38 22.65
C GLN A 699 3.35 -46.11 23.51
N LYS A 700 2.58 -46.22 24.63
CA LYS A 700 2.02 -45.12 25.49
C LYS A 700 1.61 -45.64 26.90
N LEU A 701 1.66 -44.81 27.99
CA LEU A 701 0.51 -44.40 28.86
C LEU A 701 0.83 -43.81 30.28
N SER A 702 -0.01 -42.85 30.70
CA SER A 702 -0.54 -42.50 32.06
C SER A 702 0.32 -42.08 33.29
N LYS A 703 0.08 -40.81 33.71
CA LYS A 703 -0.33 -40.29 35.05
C LYS A 703 0.45 -40.56 36.38
N GLN A 704 0.80 -39.42 37.02
CA GLN A 704 0.56 -39.01 38.44
C GLN A 704 1.57 -39.26 39.61
N LYS A 705 1.69 -38.17 40.41
CA LYS A 705 1.89 -38.02 41.88
C LYS A 705 3.31 -37.91 42.49
N LYS A 706 3.32 -37.26 43.66
CA LYS A 706 4.46 -36.71 44.45
C LYS A 706 5.14 -37.75 45.35
N ILE A 707 6.41 -37.51 45.69
CA ILE A 707 7.08 -37.56 47.03
C ILE A 707 8.52 -37.07 46.75
N GLN A 708 8.97 -35.88 47.18
CA GLN A 708 9.33 -35.38 48.52
C GLN A 708 10.71 -35.86 49.03
N MET A 709 11.65 -34.90 49.11
CA MET A 709 12.88 -34.83 49.93
C MET A 709 13.92 -35.97 49.86
N VAL A 710 15.09 -35.63 49.31
CA VAL A 710 16.39 -35.86 49.97
C VAL A 710 17.16 -34.54 49.96
N GLN A 711 17.70 -34.11 51.10
CA GLN A 711 18.64 -32.98 51.22
C GLN A 711 20.00 -33.50 51.66
N THR A 712 21.00 -33.46 50.77
CA THR A 712 22.45 -33.48 51.10
C THR A 712 23.21 -33.05 49.83
N LYS A 713 24.29 -32.27 49.98
CA LYS A 713 24.88 -31.38 48.95
C LYS A 713 23.95 -30.26 48.46
N LYS A 714 23.87 -29.20 49.27
CA LYS A 714 23.37 -27.86 48.86
C LYS A 714 23.73 -26.71 49.82
N SER A 715 24.64 -26.95 50.76
CA SER A 715 25.10 -25.99 51.77
C SER A 715 26.32 -25.21 51.29
N GLU A 716 27.33 -25.92 50.78
CA GLU A 716 28.61 -25.33 50.33
C GLU A 716 28.41 -24.48 49.05
N ASP A 717 27.72 -25.00 48.04
CA ASP A 717 27.33 -24.27 46.82
C ASP A 717 26.59 -22.96 47.14
N ARG A 718 25.81 -22.95 48.24
CA ARG A 718 25.00 -21.79 48.66
C ARG A 718 25.81 -20.67 49.31
N GLU A 719 27.06 -20.89 49.67
CA GLU A 719 27.92 -19.83 50.20
C GLU A 719 28.71 -19.16 49.08
N ALA A 720 29.26 -19.93 48.13
CA ALA A 720 29.81 -19.39 46.87
C ALA A 720 28.79 -18.55 46.09
N LEU A 721 27.51 -18.96 46.09
CA LEU A 721 26.41 -18.19 45.49
C LEU A 721 26.07 -16.86 46.20
N LYS A 722 26.51 -16.61 47.45
CA LYS A 722 26.32 -15.31 48.12
C LYS A 722 27.33 -14.26 47.66
N GLU A 723 28.51 -14.69 47.24
CA GLU A 723 29.62 -13.79 46.91
C GLU A 723 29.42 -13.13 45.52
N ILE A 724 28.62 -13.74 44.64
CA ILE A 724 28.23 -13.14 43.36
C ILE A 724 27.02 -12.23 43.53
N THR A 725 27.22 -10.92 43.43
CA THR A 725 26.16 -9.91 43.56
C THR A 725 25.70 -9.41 42.19
N VAL A 726 24.37 -9.39 41.96
CA VAL A 726 23.76 -8.80 40.75
C VAL A 726 23.03 -7.51 41.12
N LYS A 727 23.53 -6.38 40.60
CA LYS A 727 22.94 -5.03 40.72
C LYS A 727 22.29 -4.66 39.39
N ARG A 728 21.20 -3.89 39.42
CA ARG A 728 20.52 -3.41 38.20
C ARG A 728 19.71 -2.14 38.42
N GLU A 729 19.71 -1.25 37.43
CA GLU A 729 19.06 0.06 37.44
C GLU A 729 18.78 0.51 35.99
N TYR A 730 17.89 1.49 35.76
CA TYR A 730 17.64 2.05 34.42
C TYR A 730 17.49 3.57 34.43
N GLU A 731 17.72 4.18 33.28
CA GLU A 731 17.46 5.59 33.00
C GLU A 731 16.77 5.73 31.63
N HIS A 732 16.09 6.85 31.43
CA HIS A 732 15.63 7.27 30.11
C HIS A 732 16.82 7.90 29.37
N PHE A 733 16.88 7.74 28.05
CA PHE A 733 17.93 8.34 27.22
C PHE A 733 17.52 8.36 25.74
N GLY A 734 17.25 9.55 25.19
CA GLY A 734 17.19 9.78 23.74
C GLY A 734 16.21 8.87 22.97
N GLY A 735 14.95 8.80 23.40
CA GLY A 735 13.90 7.96 22.81
C GLY A 735 13.93 6.50 23.26
N GLN A 736 14.84 6.12 24.16
CA GLN A 736 15.09 4.74 24.58
C GLN A 736 15.20 4.59 26.10
N ILE A 737 15.08 3.35 26.60
CA ILE A 737 15.40 2.96 27.97
C ILE A 737 16.81 2.38 28.00
N ARG A 738 17.69 2.97 28.79
CA ARG A 738 19.04 2.44 29.05
C ARG A 738 19.02 1.64 30.35
N PHE A 739 19.12 0.32 30.26
CA PHE A 739 18.99 -0.60 31.39
C PHE A 739 20.33 -1.26 31.72
N LYS A 740 20.87 -1.02 32.93
CA LYS A 740 22.21 -1.47 33.33
C LYS A 740 22.14 -2.66 34.29
N ILE A 741 22.91 -3.71 34.01
CA ILE A 741 23.11 -4.91 34.84
C ILE A 741 24.59 -4.97 35.24
N GLY A 742 24.88 -5.10 36.53
CA GLY A 742 26.24 -5.28 37.05
C GLY A 742 26.37 -6.63 37.76
N VAL A 743 27.31 -7.46 37.32
CA VAL A 743 27.67 -8.73 37.96
C VAL A 743 29.03 -8.55 38.64
N GLU A 744 29.03 -8.74 39.95
CA GLU A 744 30.12 -8.37 40.85
C GLU A 744 30.56 -9.62 41.63
N ASN A 745 31.76 -10.11 41.31
CA ASN A 745 32.33 -11.31 41.91
C ASN A 745 33.10 -10.94 43.18
N ASN A 746 32.49 -11.09 44.35
CA ASN A 746 33.15 -10.88 45.63
C ASN A 746 33.83 -12.15 46.17
N ALA A 747 33.93 -13.22 45.36
CA ALA A 747 34.56 -14.47 45.75
C ALA A 747 36.08 -14.39 45.57
N ASN A 748 36.83 -15.11 46.40
CA ASN A 748 38.28 -15.28 46.25
C ASN A 748 38.65 -16.34 45.18
N GLN A 749 37.82 -16.48 44.14
CA GLN A 749 38.04 -17.36 43.00
C GLN A 749 37.53 -16.69 41.70
N VAL A 750 38.10 -17.08 40.55
CA VAL A 750 37.65 -16.63 39.23
C VAL A 750 36.41 -17.42 38.82
N ILE A 751 35.40 -16.75 38.25
CA ILE A 751 34.27 -17.41 37.59
C ILE A 751 34.39 -17.28 36.06
N THR A 752 33.90 -18.27 35.32
CA THR A 752 34.01 -18.36 33.86
C THR A 752 32.67 -18.70 33.22
N SER A 753 32.61 -18.62 31.88
CA SER A 753 31.46 -19.08 31.08
C SER A 753 30.13 -18.48 31.55
N ILE A 754 30.14 -17.18 31.87
CA ILE A 754 28.99 -16.47 32.44
C ILE A 754 28.01 -16.17 31.31
N ASN A 755 26.75 -16.57 31.44
CA ASN A 755 25.69 -16.28 30.46
C ASN A 755 24.53 -15.58 31.17
N ILE A 756 24.21 -14.36 30.76
CA ILE A 756 23.04 -13.60 31.20
C ILE A 756 21.94 -13.77 30.18
N GLN A 757 20.97 -14.64 30.47
CA GLN A 757 19.74 -14.77 29.70
C GLN A 757 18.76 -13.69 30.15
N LEU A 758 18.33 -12.84 29.24
CA LEU A 758 17.38 -11.75 29.48
C LEU A 758 15.94 -12.25 29.27
N ASN A 759 14.99 -11.68 30.01
CA ASN A 759 13.55 -11.80 29.73
C ASN A 759 13.01 -10.39 29.46
N ILE A 760 12.83 -10.04 28.19
CA ILE A 760 12.45 -8.67 27.76
C ILE A 760 10.94 -8.62 27.46
N PRO A 761 10.17 -7.67 28.02
CA PRO A 761 8.74 -7.50 27.69
C PRO A 761 8.53 -7.12 26.21
N GLU A 762 7.48 -7.65 25.57
CA GLU A 762 7.15 -7.40 24.15
C GLU A 762 7.04 -5.91 23.76
N ALA A 763 6.76 -5.01 24.71
CA ALA A 763 6.71 -3.57 24.48
C ALA A 763 8.10 -2.89 24.39
N LEU A 764 9.19 -3.64 24.60
CA LEU A 764 10.59 -3.21 24.48
C LEU A 764 11.34 -4.09 23.47
N LYS A 765 12.06 -3.46 22.55
CA LYS A 765 12.98 -4.13 21.63
C LYS A 765 14.43 -3.94 22.09
N LEU A 766 15.22 -5.01 22.20
CA LEU A 766 16.66 -4.88 22.44
C LEU A 766 17.36 -4.24 21.23
N VAL A 767 18.03 -3.11 21.46
CA VAL A 767 18.72 -2.33 20.42
C VAL A 767 20.22 -2.62 20.40
N ARG A 768 20.89 -2.54 21.56
CA ARG A 768 22.30 -2.98 21.73
C ARG A 768 22.60 -3.31 23.19
N HIS A 769 23.79 -3.84 23.42
CA HIS A 769 24.46 -3.77 24.71
C HIS A 769 25.87 -3.15 24.60
N GLU A 770 26.37 -2.68 25.75
CA GLU A 770 27.75 -2.29 25.96
C GLU A 770 28.30 -2.97 27.23
N PRO A 771 29.59 -3.38 27.28
CA PRO A 771 30.55 -3.43 26.18
C PRO A 771 30.08 -4.31 25.02
N SER A 772 30.61 -4.05 23.82
CA SER A 772 30.26 -4.83 22.60
C SER A 772 31.21 -6.01 22.34
N GLU A 773 32.23 -6.19 23.18
CA GLU A 773 33.12 -7.35 23.19
C GLU A 773 32.49 -8.64 23.77
N PHE A 774 31.30 -8.54 24.35
CA PHE A 774 30.54 -9.67 24.90
C PHE A 774 29.63 -10.29 23.84
N GLU A 775 29.59 -11.62 23.74
CA GLU A 775 28.87 -12.32 22.68
C GLU A 775 27.37 -12.40 23.00
N LEU A 776 26.50 -11.89 22.12
CA LEU A 776 25.05 -12.03 22.19
C LEU A 776 24.58 -13.15 21.26
N ILE A 777 23.90 -14.16 21.81
CA ILE A 777 23.24 -15.23 21.05
C ILE A 777 21.78 -15.34 21.51
N GLY A 778 20.85 -14.98 20.63
CA GLY A 778 19.45 -14.78 21.03
C GLY A 778 19.35 -13.69 22.09
N GLU A 779 18.69 -13.99 23.21
CA GLU A 779 18.59 -13.10 24.38
C GLU A 779 19.66 -13.38 25.45
N VAL A 780 20.76 -14.07 25.09
CA VAL A 780 21.81 -14.50 26.02
C VAL A 780 23.13 -13.77 25.75
N ILE A 781 23.57 -12.92 26.69
CA ILE A 781 24.87 -12.24 26.64
C ILE A 781 25.91 -13.07 27.41
N LYS A 782 27.05 -13.38 26.77
CA LYS A 782 28.15 -14.13 27.40
C LYS A 782 29.31 -13.24 27.80
N ILE A 783 29.79 -13.41 29.04
CA ILE A 783 31.04 -12.85 29.55
C ILE A 783 32.04 -14.00 29.74
N PRO A 784 33.24 -13.98 29.14
CA PRO A 784 34.18 -15.11 29.22
C PRO A 784 34.66 -15.44 30.64
N LYS A 785 34.98 -14.40 31.43
CA LYS A 785 35.44 -14.52 32.83
C LYS A 785 35.11 -13.26 33.63
N ILE A 786 35.00 -13.42 34.95
CA ILE A 786 35.05 -12.32 35.92
C ILE A 786 36.08 -12.71 36.99
N GLY A 787 37.10 -11.86 37.16
CA GLY A 787 38.20 -12.05 38.09
C GLY A 787 37.80 -11.96 39.57
N ILE A 788 38.76 -12.25 40.44
CA ILE A 788 38.64 -12.13 41.90
C ILE A 788 38.42 -10.66 42.28
N TYR A 789 37.38 -10.38 43.06
CA TYR A 789 36.92 -9.01 43.39
C TYR A 789 36.64 -8.11 42.18
N GLU A 790 36.41 -8.68 40.98
CA GLU A 790 36.10 -7.93 39.76
C GLU A 790 34.58 -7.75 39.59
N LYS A 791 34.20 -6.58 39.05
CA LYS A 791 32.85 -6.31 38.56
C LYS A 791 32.85 -6.11 37.05
N LYS A 792 32.02 -6.88 36.34
CA LYS A 792 31.63 -6.54 34.96
C LYS A 792 30.25 -5.89 34.97
N SER A 793 30.02 -4.97 34.06
CA SER A 793 28.71 -4.34 33.86
C SER A 793 28.33 -4.40 32.39
N ILE A 794 27.05 -4.60 32.14
CA ILE A 794 26.39 -4.57 30.84
C ILE A 794 25.36 -3.45 30.86
N THR A 795 25.36 -2.61 29.84
CA THR A 795 24.36 -1.56 29.62
C THR A 795 23.55 -1.94 28.39
N LEU A 796 22.30 -2.35 28.58
CA LEU A 796 21.34 -2.59 27.51
C LEU A 796 20.73 -1.25 27.05
N TYR A 797 20.41 -1.15 25.76
CA TYR A 797 19.62 -0.07 25.18
C TYR A 797 18.37 -0.71 24.60
N LEU A 798 17.20 -0.22 25.00
CA LEU A 798 15.90 -0.84 24.73
C LEU A 798 14.95 0.21 24.13
N GLU A 799 14.43 -0.05 22.93
CA GLU A 799 13.48 0.85 22.27
C GLU A 799 12.03 0.53 22.67
N PRO A 800 11.24 1.50 23.15
CA PRO A 800 9.83 1.31 23.45
C PRO A 800 8.94 1.41 22.21
N ILE A 801 8.02 0.46 22.07
CA ILE A 801 7.08 0.38 20.94
C ILE A 801 5.77 1.15 21.26
N SER A 802 5.44 1.30 22.54
CA SER A 802 4.32 2.11 23.05
C SER A 802 4.61 2.56 24.50
N CYS A 803 3.75 3.41 25.08
CA CYS A 803 3.71 3.56 26.55
C CYS A 803 3.25 2.26 27.22
N PHE A 804 3.85 1.91 28.37
CA PHE A 804 3.54 0.69 29.13
C PHE A 804 4.06 0.76 30.59
N ARG A 805 3.66 -0.22 31.41
CA ARG A 805 4.28 -0.55 32.71
C ARG A 805 4.54 -2.06 32.77
N SER A 806 5.79 -2.47 32.99
CA SER A 806 6.18 -3.89 33.05
C SER A 806 7.39 -4.11 33.97
N LYS A 807 8.00 -5.30 33.92
CA LYS A 807 9.23 -5.64 34.65
C LYS A 807 10.21 -6.34 33.72
N LEU A 808 11.49 -6.02 33.86
CA LEU A 808 12.59 -6.75 33.22
C LEU A 808 13.32 -7.58 34.28
N ASP A 809 13.57 -8.84 33.97
CA ASP A 809 14.43 -9.74 34.75
C ASP A 809 15.35 -10.59 33.86
N ALA A 810 16.21 -11.37 34.50
CA ALA A 810 17.28 -12.12 33.84
C ALA A 810 17.76 -13.29 34.70
N ILE A 811 18.35 -14.30 34.08
CA ILE A 811 19.02 -15.43 34.73
C ILE A 811 20.51 -15.38 34.39
N ILE A 812 21.35 -15.26 35.41
CA ILE A 812 22.81 -15.25 35.30
C ILE A 812 23.31 -16.64 35.65
N SER A 813 23.80 -17.39 34.66
CA SER A 813 24.50 -18.66 34.85
C SER A 813 26.01 -18.47 34.76
N PHE A 814 26.81 -19.29 35.44
CA PHE A 814 28.28 -19.27 35.37
C PHE A 814 28.88 -20.62 35.78
N SER A 815 30.19 -20.78 35.59
CA SER A 815 30.98 -21.91 36.13
C SER A 815 32.03 -21.37 37.12
N ASP A 816 32.29 -22.11 38.20
CA ASP A 816 33.31 -21.74 39.19
C ASP A 816 34.70 -22.34 38.86
N ALA A 817 35.67 -22.20 39.77
CA ALA A 817 37.04 -22.68 39.59
C ALA A 817 37.19 -24.22 39.62
N LYS A 818 36.10 -24.99 39.75
CA LYS A 818 36.05 -26.45 39.66
C LYS A 818 35.27 -26.95 38.43
N ASP A 819 34.87 -26.04 37.53
CA ASP A 819 33.88 -26.26 36.47
C ASP A 819 32.47 -26.66 36.97
N GLU A 820 32.14 -26.44 38.26
CA GLU A 820 30.78 -26.65 38.77
C GLU A 820 29.87 -25.49 38.31
N LYS A 821 28.66 -25.81 37.81
CA LYS A 821 27.76 -24.84 37.15
C LYS A 821 26.69 -24.31 38.08
N HIS A 822 26.58 -22.98 38.13
CA HIS A 822 25.74 -22.22 39.05
C HIS A 822 24.77 -21.29 38.29
N ALA A 823 23.68 -20.88 38.95
CA ALA A 823 22.72 -19.94 38.39
C ALA A 823 22.05 -19.06 39.46
N ILE A 824 21.88 -17.77 39.15
CA ILE A 824 21.28 -16.73 39.99
C ILE A 824 20.21 -16.00 39.18
N ALA A 825 18.99 -15.91 39.70
CA ALA A 825 17.95 -15.05 39.13
C ALA A 825 18.15 -13.60 39.59
N MET A 826 18.18 -12.66 38.64
CA MET A 826 18.16 -11.23 38.93
C MET A 826 16.81 -10.86 39.55
N LYS A 827 16.80 -10.11 40.66
CA LYS A 827 15.55 -9.54 41.19
C LYS A 827 14.94 -8.62 40.12
N PRO A 828 13.68 -8.81 39.69
CA PRO A 828 13.08 -7.97 38.66
C PRO A 828 13.17 -6.47 38.99
N LYS A 829 13.22 -5.65 37.95
CA LYS A 829 13.15 -4.18 38.03
C LYS A 829 11.93 -3.74 37.22
N GLY A 830 11.02 -2.98 37.85
CA GLY A 830 9.91 -2.36 37.13
C GLY A 830 10.44 -1.31 36.16
N ILE A 831 9.85 -1.23 34.97
CA ILE A 831 10.09 -0.21 33.95
C ILE A 831 8.73 0.41 33.61
N GLU A 832 8.68 1.73 33.54
CA GLU A 832 7.47 2.52 33.32
C GLU A 832 7.73 3.60 32.28
N ILE A 833 6.80 3.75 31.33
CA ILE A 833 6.83 4.78 30.28
C ILE A 833 5.42 5.36 30.16
N VAL A 834 5.28 6.67 30.38
CA VAL A 834 3.97 7.33 30.52
C VAL A 834 3.83 8.50 29.56
N CYS A 835 2.81 8.41 28.71
CA CYS A 835 2.49 9.41 27.72
C CYS A 835 1.86 10.66 28.39
N PRO A 836 2.27 11.89 28.02
CA PRO A 836 1.77 13.11 28.62
C PRO A 836 0.36 13.46 28.11
N LEU A 837 -0.60 13.60 29.04
CA LEU A 837 -1.90 14.19 28.72
C LEU A 837 -1.78 15.71 28.60
N PHE A 838 -2.18 16.29 27.47
CA PHE A 838 -2.19 17.74 27.25
C PHE A 838 -3.55 18.38 27.53
N LEU A 839 -3.53 19.71 27.69
CA LEU A 839 -4.67 20.61 27.72
C LEU A 839 -4.13 22.00 27.31
N THR A 840 -4.09 22.25 26.00
CA THR A 840 -3.37 23.39 25.42
C THR A 840 -4.33 24.52 25.05
N GLU A 841 -4.79 25.25 26.07
CA GLU A 841 -5.76 26.35 25.93
C GLU A 841 -5.11 27.63 25.34
N GLU A 842 -3.86 27.91 25.73
CA GLU A 842 -3.07 29.09 25.34
C GLU A 842 -2.61 29.05 23.87
N ASP A 843 -2.56 30.21 23.21
CA ASP A 843 -1.90 30.40 21.92
C ASP A 843 -0.47 30.93 22.08
N VAL A 844 0.44 30.47 21.22
CA VAL A 844 1.87 30.78 21.28
C VAL A 844 2.39 31.00 19.86
N ASN A 845 3.20 32.03 19.64
CA ASN A 845 3.80 32.32 18.33
C ASN A 845 5.16 31.61 18.15
N VAL A 846 5.62 31.57 16.90
CA VAL A 846 6.89 30.92 16.49
C VAL A 846 8.09 31.44 17.29
N ALA A 847 8.18 32.74 17.57
CA ALA A 847 9.31 33.32 18.30
C ALA A 847 9.34 32.86 19.77
N SER A 848 8.18 32.82 20.44
CA SER A 848 8.04 32.29 21.80
C SER A 848 8.33 30.79 21.88
N LEU A 849 7.96 30.01 20.85
CA LEU A 849 8.27 28.58 20.77
C LEU A 849 9.77 28.34 20.52
N LYS A 850 10.39 29.06 19.58
CA LYS A 850 11.85 29.01 19.35
C LYS A 850 12.62 29.50 20.59
N GLN A 851 12.07 30.42 21.39
CA GLN A 851 12.63 30.80 22.71
C GLN A 851 12.48 29.69 23.75
N LEU A 852 11.35 28.98 23.81
CA LEU A 852 11.12 27.85 24.72
C LEU A 852 12.10 26.71 24.45
N HIS A 853 12.24 26.27 23.19
CA HIS A 853 13.19 25.23 22.77
C HIS A 853 14.66 25.64 23.03
N ARG A 854 15.00 26.94 22.98
CA ARG A 854 16.33 27.46 23.33
C ARG A 854 16.63 27.54 24.84
N ARG A 855 15.69 27.17 25.72
CA ARG A 855 15.97 27.03 27.16
C ARG A 855 16.75 25.74 27.43
N ASN A 856 17.39 25.67 28.59
CA ASN A 856 18.11 24.48 29.06
C ASN A 856 17.11 23.41 29.55
N LEU A 857 16.38 22.82 28.61
CA LEU A 857 15.39 21.76 28.80
C LEU A 857 15.96 20.40 28.40
N ASN A 858 15.34 19.31 28.86
CA ASN A 858 15.61 17.98 28.32
C ASN A 858 15.10 17.91 26.88
N ARG A 859 15.83 17.21 26.03
CA ARG A 859 15.50 17.00 24.62
C ARG A 859 15.59 15.53 24.28
N GLU A 860 14.62 15.04 23.53
CA GLU A 860 14.67 13.72 22.90
C GLU A 860 14.25 13.84 21.43
N CYS A 861 14.80 12.99 20.58
CA CYS A 861 14.40 12.88 19.19
C CYS A 861 14.19 11.42 18.78
N LYS A 862 13.31 11.18 17.82
CA LYS A 862 13.28 9.97 16.98
C LYS A 862 13.53 10.35 15.53
N ILE A 863 14.30 9.51 14.83
CA ILE A 863 14.70 9.74 13.44
C ILE A 863 14.30 8.51 12.62
N LEU A 864 13.24 8.65 11.84
CA LEU A 864 12.57 7.55 11.14
C LEU A 864 12.97 7.53 9.66
N PRO A 865 13.50 6.42 9.13
CA PRO A 865 13.90 6.31 7.73
C PRO A 865 12.68 6.15 6.82
N ILE A 866 12.56 7.01 5.81
CA ILE A 866 11.42 7.03 4.88
C ILE A 866 11.82 6.41 3.54
N ASP A 867 11.28 5.22 3.28
CA ASP A 867 11.45 4.48 2.02
C ASP A 867 11.21 5.38 0.79
N GLU A 868 12.03 5.25 -0.25
CA GLU A 868 12.05 6.14 -1.41
C GLU A 868 10.76 6.13 -2.21
N ARG A 869 10.00 5.04 -2.15
CA ARG A 869 8.70 4.88 -2.82
C ARG A 869 7.58 5.71 -2.19
N LEU A 870 7.84 6.37 -1.06
CA LEU A 870 6.85 7.14 -0.30
C LEU A 870 7.05 8.65 -0.49
N ILE A 871 5.95 9.37 -0.70
CA ILE A 871 5.96 10.83 -0.86
C ILE A 871 6.24 11.48 0.50
N LEU A 872 7.36 12.20 0.62
CA LEU A 872 7.77 12.82 1.90
C LEU A 872 6.72 13.81 2.43
N GLN A 873 5.98 14.49 1.55
CA GLN A 873 4.90 15.40 1.92
C GLN A 873 3.72 14.65 2.56
N ASP A 874 3.35 13.48 2.05
CA ASP A 874 2.32 12.63 2.66
C ASP A 874 2.76 12.13 4.03
N ILE A 875 4.02 11.72 4.17
CA ILE A 875 4.56 11.25 5.45
C ILE A 875 4.65 12.39 6.46
N PHE A 876 5.03 13.60 6.03
CA PHE A 876 5.00 14.81 6.84
C PHE A 876 3.57 15.18 7.27
N ASN A 877 2.60 15.16 6.36
CA ASN A 877 1.19 15.41 6.66
C ASN A 877 0.59 14.35 7.61
N ILE A 878 0.93 13.08 7.41
CA ILE A 878 0.59 11.97 8.32
C ILE A 878 1.17 12.20 9.72
N ALA A 879 2.37 12.75 9.81
CA ALA A 879 3.03 13.07 11.08
C ALA A 879 2.48 14.33 11.76
N ILE A 880 2.11 15.37 11.00
CA ILE A 880 1.33 16.50 11.52
C ILE A 880 0.00 15.99 12.11
N SER A 881 -0.73 15.16 11.37
CA SER A 881 -1.95 14.47 11.85
C SER A 881 -1.70 13.63 13.11
N ALA A 882 -0.59 12.87 13.14
CA ALA A 882 -0.22 12.05 14.30
C ALA A 882 0.06 12.87 15.55
N ILE A 883 0.68 14.04 15.43
CA ILE A 883 0.98 14.96 16.53
C ILE A 883 -0.30 15.69 16.99
N LEU A 884 -1.13 16.18 16.06
CA LEU A 884 -2.35 16.94 16.38
C LEU A 884 -3.39 16.14 17.18
N LYS A 885 -3.38 14.80 17.11
CA LYS A 885 -4.22 13.90 17.93
C LYS A 885 -4.05 14.12 19.44
N HIS A 886 -2.98 14.79 19.89
CA HIS A 886 -2.62 14.91 21.30
C HIS A 886 -3.11 16.20 22.01
N ASN A 887 -4.00 17.01 21.42
CA ASN A 887 -4.42 18.30 22.02
C ASN A 887 -3.22 19.26 22.23
N VAL A 888 -2.41 19.37 21.19
CA VAL A 888 -1.33 20.34 21.01
C VAL A 888 -1.70 21.28 19.87
N LYS A 889 -1.24 22.53 19.90
CA LYS A 889 -1.52 23.49 18.83
C LYS A 889 -0.37 23.51 17.83
N LEU A 890 -0.70 23.37 16.55
CA LEU A 890 0.20 23.74 15.45
C LEU A 890 0.40 25.26 15.47
N VAL A 891 1.66 25.71 15.44
CA VAL A 891 2.05 27.12 15.51
C VAL A 891 2.59 27.63 14.16
N TYR A 892 3.16 26.72 13.36
CA TYR A 892 3.68 26.97 12.01
C TYR A 892 3.83 25.62 11.30
N GLN A 893 3.49 25.57 10.02
CA GLN A 893 3.89 24.50 9.11
C GLN A 893 4.37 25.15 7.81
N ASP A 894 5.39 24.56 7.21
CA ASP A 894 5.86 24.87 5.87
C ASP A 894 6.40 23.58 5.25
N PHE A 895 6.26 23.42 3.93
CA PHE A 895 6.81 22.27 3.20
C PHE A 895 7.27 22.75 1.84
N LYS A 896 8.59 22.81 1.64
CA LYS A 896 9.21 23.31 0.41
C LYS A 896 10.32 22.39 -0.01
N GLU A 897 10.41 22.10 -1.29
CA GLU A 897 11.51 21.35 -1.91
C GLU A 897 11.74 19.92 -1.38
N GLY A 898 10.85 19.40 -0.51
CA GLY A 898 11.00 18.13 0.24
C GLY A 898 11.53 18.28 1.67
N ILE A 899 11.73 19.51 2.14
CA ILE A 899 11.99 19.87 3.53
C ILE A 899 10.71 20.45 4.13
N GLY A 900 10.05 19.65 4.95
CA GLY A 900 8.95 20.07 5.81
C GLY A 900 9.44 20.49 7.19
N GLU A 901 8.97 21.63 7.69
CA GLU A 901 9.21 22.10 9.05
C GLU A 901 7.87 22.46 9.70
N ALA A 902 7.49 21.78 10.79
CA ALA A 902 6.29 22.08 11.56
C ALA A 902 6.57 22.19 13.06
N TYR A 903 6.05 23.23 13.69
CA TYR A 903 6.22 23.54 15.11
C TYR A 903 4.91 23.42 15.87
N PHE A 904 4.93 22.73 17.01
CA PHE A 904 3.75 22.60 17.87
C PHE A 904 4.06 22.97 19.33
N TYR A 905 3.10 23.62 19.98
CA TYR A 905 3.11 23.90 21.41
C TYR A 905 2.15 22.96 22.12
N GLY A 906 2.60 22.37 23.23
CA GLY A 906 1.77 21.58 24.12
C GLY A 906 1.91 22.01 25.58
N LYS A 907 0.80 22.04 26.31
CA LYS A 907 0.80 22.24 27.78
C LYS A 907 0.19 21.03 28.49
N THR A 908 0.94 20.40 29.39
CA THR A 908 0.50 19.16 30.06
C THR A 908 -0.62 19.43 31.08
N LYS A 909 -1.70 18.65 31.05
CA LYS A 909 -2.91 18.86 31.85
C LYS A 909 -2.66 18.85 33.36
N VAL A 910 -1.83 17.89 33.82
CA VAL A 910 -1.61 17.62 35.26
C VAL A 910 -0.51 18.51 35.85
N LYS A 911 0.71 18.47 35.28
CA LYS A 911 1.86 19.24 35.80
C LYS A 911 1.95 20.68 35.24
N LYS A 912 1.06 21.07 34.32
CA LYS A 912 1.00 22.39 33.64
C LYS A 912 2.32 22.81 32.96
N LYS A 913 3.16 21.84 32.61
CA LYS A 913 4.47 22.04 31.96
C LYS A 913 4.33 22.26 30.46
N GLN A 914 5.22 23.11 29.93
CA GLN A 914 5.33 23.43 28.51
C GLN A 914 6.19 22.38 27.80
N ILE A 915 5.80 21.99 26.60
CA ILE A 915 6.56 21.15 25.67
C ILE A 915 6.56 21.85 24.32
N ALA A 916 7.73 21.93 23.69
CA ALA A 916 7.87 22.29 22.29
C ALA A 916 8.11 21.02 21.46
N ILE A 917 7.50 20.95 20.29
CA ILE A 917 7.62 19.83 19.36
C ILE A 917 8.06 20.41 18.02
N ILE A 918 9.09 19.81 17.41
CA ILE A 918 9.59 20.17 16.08
C ILE A 918 9.53 18.92 15.23
N LEU A 919 8.79 19.00 14.13
CA LEU A 919 8.71 17.96 13.11
C LEU A 919 9.47 18.43 11.88
N THR A 920 10.47 17.65 11.46
CA THR A 920 11.32 17.97 10.31
C THR A 920 11.32 16.80 9.35
N THR A 921 11.14 17.03 8.05
CA THR A 921 11.58 16.08 7.01
C THR A 921 12.85 16.60 6.37
N ILE A 922 13.81 15.71 6.11
CA ILE A 922 15.02 16.05 5.36
C ILE A 922 15.10 15.13 4.13
N LYS A 923 14.91 15.73 2.96
CA LYS A 923 14.86 15.07 1.64
C LYS A 923 16.06 14.17 1.39
N ASP A 924 17.27 14.72 1.48
CA ASP A 924 18.50 14.04 1.07
C ASP A 924 18.84 12.87 1.99
N ALA A 925 18.61 13.03 3.29
CA ALA A 925 18.75 11.96 4.28
C ALA A 925 17.59 10.95 4.20
N ARG A 926 16.47 11.27 3.52
CA ARG A 926 15.22 10.49 3.51
C ARG A 926 14.75 10.15 4.93
N ILE A 927 14.66 11.16 5.80
CA ILE A 927 14.21 10.99 7.19
C ILE A 927 13.01 11.87 7.54
N LEU A 928 12.23 11.37 8.50
CA LEU A 928 11.33 12.15 9.34
C LEU A 928 11.95 12.22 10.75
N GLU A 929 12.38 13.40 11.16
CA GLU A 929 12.85 13.69 12.51
C GLU A 929 11.73 14.32 13.35
N ILE A 930 11.61 13.87 14.59
CA ILE A 930 10.64 14.36 15.57
C ILE A 930 11.42 14.72 16.84
N GLU A 931 11.70 16.02 17.07
CA GLU A 931 12.30 16.50 18.32
C GLU A 931 11.20 16.95 19.29
N VAL A 932 11.36 16.60 20.57
CA VAL A 932 10.54 17.10 21.67
C VAL A 932 11.43 17.68 22.77
N SER A 933 11.08 18.88 23.23
CA SER A 933 11.82 19.67 24.21
C SER A 933 10.94 19.98 25.43
N GLY A 934 11.36 19.62 26.65
CA GLY A 934 10.53 19.79 27.86
C GLY A 934 11.24 19.52 29.20
N GLU A 935 10.52 19.68 30.30
CA GLU A 935 11.10 19.61 31.67
C GLU A 935 11.30 18.19 32.23
N TYR A 936 10.67 17.15 31.68
CA TYR A 936 10.71 15.78 32.22
C TYR A 936 10.93 14.74 31.12
N GLU A 937 12.14 14.16 31.07
CA GLU A 937 12.58 13.15 30.10
C GLU A 937 11.60 11.94 30.03
N GLU A 938 11.21 11.38 31.19
CA GLU A 938 10.23 10.27 31.28
C GLU A 938 8.95 10.45 30.42
N GLN A 939 8.49 11.69 30.25
CA GLN A 939 7.30 12.04 29.49
C GLN A 939 7.59 12.30 28.00
N LEU A 940 8.81 12.74 27.67
CA LEU A 940 9.28 12.93 26.31
C LEU A 940 9.48 11.57 25.61
N THR A 941 10.15 10.62 26.29
CA THR A 941 10.37 9.25 25.78
C THR A 941 9.05 8.57 25.42
N GLY A 942 8.06 8.65 26.31
CA GLY A 942 6.75 8.04 26.09
C GLY A 942 5.97 8.68 24.95
N PHE A 943 6.03 10.01 24.85
CA PHE A 943 5.36 10.77 23.81
C PHE A 943 5.91 10.48 22.41
N LEU A 944 7.23 10.38 22.25
CA LEU A 944 7.86 10.01 20.99
C LEU A 944 7.45 8.61 20.52
N ALA A 945 7.38 7.63 21.44
CA ALA A 945 6.91 6.28 21.12
C ALA A 945 5.44 6.25 20.67
N GLU A 946 4.59 7.12 21.24
CA GLU A 946 3.19 7.25 20.83
C GLU A 946 3.04 7.91 19.44
N ILE A 947 3.77 9.00 19.18
CA ILE A 947 3.75 9.69 17.87
C ILE A 947 4.26 8.78 16.76
N GLU A 948 5.42 8.13 16.93
CA GLU A 948 5.99 7.21 15.93
C GLU A 948 4.98 6.09 15.59
N ASN A 949 4.36 5.51 16.63
CA ASN A 949 3.41 4.43 16.45
C ASN A 949 2.12 4.94 15.76
N ASN A 950 1.66 6.17 16.05
CA ASN A 950 0.57 6.85 15.32
C ASN A 950 0.88 7.14 13.84
N ILE A 951 2.16 7.36 13.49
CA ILE A 951 2.63 7.58 12.12
C ILE A 951 2.62 6.28 11.33
N ALA A 952 3.31 5.25 11.83
CA ALA A 952 3.39 3.94 11.19
C ALA A 952 1.99 3.38 10.87
N ILE A 953 1.05 3.55 11.80
CA ILE A 953 -0.33 3.07 11.69
C ILE A 953 -1.12 3.75 10.57
N GLN A 954 -0.99 5.07 10.42
CA GLN A 954 -1.60 5.82 9.31
C GLN A 954 -0.95 5.49 7.96
N MET A 955 0.34 5.13 7.95
CA MET A 955 1.00 4.62 6.75
C MET A 955 0.47 3.23 6.38
N ILE A 956 0.24 2.32 7.34
CA ILE A 956 -0.28 0.97 7.07
C ILE A 956 -1.76 1.02 6.63
N SER A 957 -2.62 1.90 7.15
CA SER A 957 -4.01 2.07 6.62
C SER A 957 -4.03 2.52 5.17
N ARG A 958 -3.07 3.36 4.77
CA ARG A 958 -2.94 3.90 3.42
C ARG A 958 -2.10 3.01 2.47
N GLY A 959 -1.74 1.79 2.89
CA GLY A 959 -0.92 0.86 2.10
C GLY A 959 0.56 1.25 1.94
N LEU A 960 1.00 2.36 2.56
CA LEU A 960 2.35 2.93 2.46
C LEU A 960 3.41 2.14 3.26
N LEU A 961 2.98 1.32 4.23
CA LEU A 961 3.83 0.35 4.92
C LEU A 961 3.13 -1.01 4.96
N LYS A 962 3.92 -2.08 4.90
CA LYS A 962 3.41 -3.44 5.10
C LYS A 962 3.10 -3.68 6.58
N SER A 963 4.05 -3.41 7.47
CA SER A 963 3.95 -3.69 8.91
C SER A 963 4.57 -2.60 9.78
N ARG A 964 4.31 -2.65 11.09
CA ARG A 964 4.95 -1.76 12.08
C ARG A 964 6.47 -1.98 12.18
N ALA A 965 6.97 -3.15 11.78
CA ALA A 965 8.39 -3.50 11.85
C ALA A 965 9.24 -2.90 10.71
N ASP A 966 8.60 -2.33 9.68
CA ASP A 966 9.32 -1.71 8.55
C ASP A 966 9.85 -0.31 8.91
N LEU A 967 9.14 0.42 9.77
CA LEU A 967 9.49 1.75 10.29
C LEU A 967 10.08 1.62 11.71
N ILE A 968 11.38 1.86 11.87
CA ILE A 968 12.16 1.75 13.12
C ILE A 968 13.17 2.91 13.14
N ASP A 969 13.49 3.50 14.30
CA ASP A 969 14.51 4.56 14.41
C ASP A 969 15.87 4.15 13.79
N ILE A 970 16.54 5.09 13.12
CA ILE A 970 17.82 4.84 12.44
C ILE A 970 18.87 4.25 13.37
N ARG A 971 18.99 4.77 14.59
CA ARG A 971 19.97 4.29 15.58
C ARG A 971 19.61 2.88 16.01
N ALA A 972 18.31 2.59 16.19
CA ALA A 972 17.85 1.24 16.51
C ALA A 972 18.16 0.21 15.41
N CYS A 973 18.04 0.60 14.13
CA CYS A 973 18.44 -0.26 13.00
C CYS A 973 19.95 -0.56 13.01
N ILE A 974 20.80 0.47 13.04
CA ILE A 974 22.27 0.29 12.98
C ILE A 974 22.80 -0.49 14.18
N PHE A 975 22.30 -0.21 15.38
CA PHE A 975 22.75 -0.87 16.60
C PHE A 975 22.29 -2.33 16.71
N THR A 976 21.17 -2.70 16.07
CA THR A 976 20.78 -4.12 15.86
C THR A 976 21.49 -4.78 14.68
N GLY A 977 22.43 -4.09 14.03
CA GLY A 977 23.24 -4.63 12.94
C GLY A 977 22.57 -4.63 11.57
N SER A 978 21.58 -3.76 11.33
CA SER A 978 20.82 -3.69 10.06
C SER A 978 20.83 -2.28 9.47
N CYS A 979 20.84 -2.17 8.14
CA CYS A 979 20.68 -0.88 7.48
C CYS A 979 19.24 -0.36 7.69
N PRO A 980 19.03 0.90 8.11
CA PRO A 980 17.67 1.45 8.25
C PRO A 980 16.86 1.40 6.95
N TYR A 981 17.51 1.57 5.80
CA TYR A 981 16.87 1.62 4.48
C TYR A 981 16.71 0.22 3.87
N CYS A 982 17.81 -0.45 3.50
CA CYS A 982 17.76 -1.74 2.79
C CYS A 982 17.70 -2.98 3.69
N LYS A 983 17.69 -2.81 5.03
CA LYS A 983 17.73 -3.86 6.06
C LYS A 983 18.93 -4.83 6.01
N ALA A 984 19.86 -4.69 5.05
CA ALA A 984 21.04 -5.54 4.91
C ALA A 984 22.01 -5.43 6.12
N PRO A 985 22.80 -6.47 6.43
CA PRO A 985 23.62 -6.49 7.66
C PRO A 985 24.75 -5.46 7.67
N ILE A 986 24.81 -4.61 8.69
CA ILE A 986 25.94 -3.67 8.89
C ILE A 986 27.05 -4.40 9.64
N LYS A 987 28.29 -4.28 9.14
CA LYS A 987 29.47 -4.89 9.77
C LYS A 987 29.85 -4.18 11.07
N ALA A 988 30.38 -4.91 12.05
CA ALA A 988 30.70 -4.39 13.38
C ALA A 988 31.62 -3.15 13.37
N ASP A 989 32.59 -3.09 12.46
CA ASP A 989 33.51 -1.96 12.27
C ASP A 989 32.78 -0.67 11.83
N LEU A 990 31.68 -0.78 11.09
CA LEU A 990 30.81 0.35 10.75
C LEU A 990 29.88 0.71 11.92
N ILE A 991 29.33 -0.28 12.63
CA ILE A 991 28.52 -0.02 13.84
C ILE A 991 29.35 0.74 14.89
N ASP A 992 30.63 0.39 15.08
CA ASP A 992 31.52 1.05 16.04
C ASP A 992 31.95 2.45 15.58
N GLN A 993 32.10 2.68 14.28
CA GLN A 993 32.24 4.04 13.73
C GLN A 993 31.00 4.88 14.03
N PHE A 994 29.80 4.33 13.82
CA PHE A 994 28.54 5.03 14.11
C PHE A 994 28.37 5.35 15.61
N LYS A 995 28.70 4.40 16.50
CA LYS A 995 28.77 4.64 17.95
C LYS A 995 29.74 5.78 18.33
N SER A 996 30.79 6.01 17.53
CA SER A 996 31.80 7.05 17.78
C SER A 996 31.40 8.46 17.32
N GLY A 997 30.15 8.66 16.87
CA GLY A 997 29.70 9.95 16.33
C GLY A 997 30.23 10.24 14.92
N LYS A 998 30.33 9.19 14.08
CA LYS A 998 30.67 9.32 12.66
C LYS A 998 29.55 8.77 11.79
N SER A 999 29.15 9.54 10.79
CA SER A 999 28.30 9.06 9.70
C SER A 999 28.95 7.87 8.99
N ILE A 1000 28.15 6.88 8.60
CA ILE A 1000 28.62 5.68 7.88
C ILE A 1000 27.82 5.47 6.60
N ASN A 1001 28.43 4.87 5.58
CA ASN A 1001 27.71 4.45 4.38
C ASN A 1001 27.35 2.97 4.48
N CYS A 1002 26.14 2.59 4.06
CA CYS A 1002 25.77 1.18 3.99
C CYS A 1002 26.53 0.46 2.86
N PRO A 1003 27.25 -0.65 3.11
CA PRO A 1003 28.01 -1.34 2.06
C PRO A 1003 27.16 -2.21 1.12
N TYR A 1004 25.83 -1.98 1.07
CA TYR A 1004 24.88 -2.72 0.22
C TYR A 1004 23.92 -1.82 -0.57
N CYS A 1005 23.54 -0.65 -0.02
CA CYS A 1005 22.73 0.36 -0.73
C CYS A 1005 23.38 1.75 -0.77
N GLU A 1006 24.65 1.84 -0.36
CA GLU A 1006 25.58 2.98 -0.41
C GLU A 1006 25.18 4.27 0.32
N LYS A 1007 23.90 4.40 0.71
CA LYS A 1007 23.35 5.51 1.49
C LYS A 1007 24.20 5.85 2.72
N GLY A 1008 24.51 7.14 2.84
CA GLY A 1008 25.01 7.74 4.06
C GLY A 1008 23.95 7.72 5.15
N ILE A 1009 24.34 7.26 6.33
CA ILE A 1009 23.54 7.23 7.55
C ILE A 1009 24.25 8.18 8.51
N ALA A 1010 23.69 9.37 8.71
CA ALA A 1010 24.27 10.39 9.57
C ALA A 1010 24.18 9.98 11.05
N SER A 1011 25.25 10.22 11.80
CA SER A 1011 25.30 9.99 13.25
C SER A 1011 24.78 11.22 14.01
N TYR A 1012 23.68 11.03 14.73
CA TYR A 1012 23.01 12.04 15.58
C TYR A 1012 23.14 11.65 17.06
#